data_AF-F4BKV8-F1
#
_entry.id   AF-F4BKV8-F1
#
_cell.length_a   1.000
_cell.length_b   1.000
_cell.length_c   1.000
_cell.angle_alpha   90.00
_cell.angle_beta   90.00
_cell.angle_gamma   90.00
#
_symmetry.space_group_name_H-M   'P 1'
#
loop_
_entity.id
_entity.type
_entity.pdbx_description
1 polymer ?
#
loop_
_entity_poly.entity_id
_entity_poly.type
_entity_poly.pdbx_seq_one_letter_code
_entity_poly.pdbx_strand_id
1 'polypeptide(L)'
;MIYTKIKENSYQDSINLMLLTNAVSTIDGVEKTQVMMGTDANKDILKEAGLYNEEVQKAQPSDMVVAVDSENEEVLATVMEEVESFLSDLSVKKESSQVKDVRNWKEALEVQTDANIALISVPGIYASDEIEKALDNNLHVFVFSDNVSKADEVRLKKKAHEKGLLVMGPDCGTGIISNIPMAFTNVVKSGNIGIVGASGTGIQEVTTIIDRLGGGVIHAIGTGGRDLSEEVGAITMKDALIGLAEHEPTDVIVVISKPPAPAVRDEVVQLLHDLPKPVVAIFVGENPDHHEGDVYLAHTLEEAAYMAVDLANGKEVKGQYREKPRYEGNEKVDTSKTVKGLYSGGTLASEAAMLISEALELGGLIKEEGYVLKAKGFEVMDLGDDIYTQGKPHPMIDPEVRKNKILEYAADKSTGIILLDVVLGYGSHPDMAKALEPVIKEALEKAKAENRELYFIGTVCGTKQDPQDYDQTKRTLEEAGVLVEESNAKAVRLALHLMGKDITDEAKVIQPYTDEKQVLPKASEAITTLLNSKPSVINIGVESFSEVVREHGGEAVQYNWKPVAGGNRKMIKILKKLSQLDDLNEQNERVIGRFRDAQPFLVDVVPAHTVIPELKEKVLLHAGPPISYDEMTGPMQGSCIGAILYEGWAETEEEASTMLKQGEFTFIPCHHVNAVGPMGGITSMSMPVLVVENRLGGNTAYCILNEGIGKVLRFGAYSQEVVDRLTWIQHTLGPVLGKALRKLDGGLNVNVLIAKAITMGDEFHQRNIAASLLFLKEMSPTILSLDDVHNDTKLEVIQFLANTDQFFLNIMMATGKAIVDGARQEKEGSIVTTMTRNGKDFGIRISSLGDQWFTAPVNTPKGLYFTGFSEEDGNPDIGDSAITETIGVGGMAMIAAPGVTRFVGAGGFEDALKVSNEMSEICVAHNPNYSIPTWDFQGACLGIDILKVVETGITPIINTGIAHKKAGLGQVGAGTVRAPLACFEKALEAYAESLGIKIEEA
;
A
#
# COMPACT_ATOMS: atom_id res chain seq x y z
N MET A 1 -13.38 -1.35 -28.05
CA MET A 1 -11.90 -1.39 -28.09
C MET A 1 -11.43 -1.13 -26.67
N ILE A 2 -10.40 -1.85 -26.21
CA ILE A 2 -9.95 -1.74 -24.81
C ILE A 2 -8.88 -0.64 -24.71
N TYR A 3 -9.20 0.41 -23.97
CA TYR A 3 -8.29 1.49 -23.61
C TYR A 3 -7.91 1.35 -22.13
N THR A 4 -6.63 1.54 -21.81
CA THR A 4 -6.11 1.34 -20.45
C THR A 4 -5.24 2.51 -20.03
N LYS A 5 -5.41 2.94 -18.79
CA LYS A 5 -4.51 3.87 -18.12
C LYS A 5 -4.04 3.28 -16.80
N ILE A 6 -2.73 3.35 -16.57
CA ILE A 6 -2.10 2.95 -15.30
C ILE A 6 -1.76 4.21 -14.52
N LYS A 7 -2.23 4.30 -13.27
CA LYS A 7 -1.72 5.27 -12.29
C LYS A 7 -0.74 4.54 -11.37
N GLU A 8 0.54 4.72 -11.66
CA GLU A 8 1.63 4.09 -10.92
C GLU A 8 1.62 4.49 -9.44
N ASN A 9 1.90 3.54 -8.55
CA ASN A 9 1.97 3.74 -7.09
C ASN A 9 0.71 4.37 -6.45
N SER A 10 -0.42 4.27 -7.14
CA SER A 10 -1.71 4.82 -6.71
C SER A 10 -2.55 3.77 -5.99
N TYR A 11 -1.98 3.12 -4.97
CA TYR A 11 -2.72 2.13 -4.18
C TYR A 11 -4.00 2.71 -3.59
N GLN A 12 -5.10 2.00 -3.83
CA GLN A 12 -6.41 2.24 -3.25
C GLN A 12 -6.92 0.93 -2.65
N ASP A 13 -7.67 0.99 -1.56
CA ASP A 13 -8.33 -0.20 -1.04
C ASP A 13 -9.42 -0.69 -2.01
N SER A 14 -9.78 -1.98 -1.87
CA SER A 14 -10.72 -2.65 -2.76
C SER A 14 -12.10 -2.02 -2.76
N ILE A 15 -12.54 -1.41 -1.65
CA ILE A 15 -13.86 -0.77 -1.58
C ILE A 15 -13.85 0.54 -2.37
N ASN A 16 -12.82 1.36 -2.22
CA ASN A 16 -12.67 2.60 -2.99
C ASN A 16 -12.55 2.33 -4.50
N LEU A 17 -11.76 1.34 -4.91
CA LEU A 17 -11.64 0.94 -6.33
C LEU A 17 -12.96 0.44 -6.91
N MET A 18 -13.74 -0.26 -6.08
CA MET A 18 -15.04 -0.79 -6.46
C MET A 18 -16.09 0.31 -6.59
N LEU A 19 -16.18 1.22 -5.61
CA LEU A 19 -17.06 2.40 -5.69
C LEU A 19 -16.70 3.26 -6.91
N LEU A 20 -15.40 3.41 -7.17
CA LEU A 20 -14.90 4.12 -8.32
C LEU A 20 -15.28 3.42 -9.63
N THR A 21 -15.12 2.09 -9.72
CA THR A 21 -15.57 1.28 -10.86
C THR A 21 -17.05 1.49 -11.13
N ASN A 22 -17.88 1.50 -10.09
CA ASN A 22 -19.31 1.75 -10.22
C ASN A 22 -19.60 3.17 -10.74
N ALA A 23 -18.94 4.19 -10.18
CA ALA A 23 -19.08 5.57 -10.65
C ALA A 23 -18.76 5.69 -12.15
N VAL A 24 -17.61 5.14 -12.58
CA VAL A 24 -17.18 5.24 -13.98
C VAL A 24 -17.97 4.33 -14.93
N SER A 25 -18.58 3.25 -14.44
CA SER A 25 -19.42 2.36 -15.25
C SER A 25 -20.71 3.02 -15.75
N THR A 26 -21.13 4.12 -15.11
CA THR A 26 -22.33 4.88 -15.48
C THR A 26 -22.08 5.96 -16.54
N ILE A 27 -20.83 6.14 -16.98
CA ILE A 27 -20.45 7.16 -17.96
C ILE A 27 -20.94 6.76 -19.37
N ASP A 28 -21.61 7.69 -20.06
CA ASP A 28 -22.07 7.49 -21.44
C ASP A 28 -20.89 7.14 -22.37
N GLY A 29 -21.03 6.02 -23.09
CA GLY A 29 -20.01 5.51 -24.01
C GLY A 29 -19.07 4.45 -23.41
N VAL A 30 -19.20 4.12 -22.12
CA VAL A 30 -18.55 2.95 -21.51
C VAL A 30 -19.41 1.71 -21.73
N GLU A 31 -18.89 0.71 -22.44
CA GLU A 31 -19.56 -0.59 -22.58
C GLU A 31 -19.23 -1.51 -21.40
N LYS A 32 -17.97 -1.48 -20.97
CA LYS A 32 -17.48 -2.23 -19.82
C LYS A 32 -16.29 -1.50 -19.21
N THR A 33 -16.16 -1.50 -17.89
CA THR A 33 -14.98 -0.94 -17.23
C THR A 33 -14.67 -1.66 -15.93
N GLN A 34 -13.40 -1.66 -15.57
CA GLN A 34 -12.94 -2.02 -14.24
C GLN A 34 -11.79 -1.11 -13.81
N VAL A 35 -11.84 -0.71 -12.54
CA VAL A 35 -10.76 -0.02 -11.84
C VAL A 35 -10.25 -0.96 -10.75
N MET A 36 -9.01 -1.43 -10.89
CA MET A 36 -8.43 -2.45 -10.01
C MET A 36 -6.97 -2.17 -9.68
N MET A 37 -6.46 -2.75 -8.60
CA MET A 37 -5.01 -2.82 -8.40
C MET A 37 -4.37 -3.77 -9.42
N GLY A 38 -3.16 -3.47 -9.90
CA GLY A 38 -2.39 -4.28 -10.87
C GLY A 38 -1.80 -5.57 -10.30
N THR A 39 -2.48 -6.23 -9.37
CA THR A 39 -2.07 -7.53 -8.80
C THR A 39 -2.27 -8.65 -9.83
N ASP A 40 -1.51 -9.75 -9.73
CA ASP A 40 -1.68 -10.88 -10.67
C ASP A 40 -3.10 -11.47 -10.63
N ALA A 41 -3.72 -11.57 -9.44
CA ALA A 41 -5.10 -12.01 -9.30
C ALA A 41 -6.09 -11.07 -10.04
N ASN A 42 -5.92 -9.76 -9.92
CA ASN A 42 -6.77 -8.80 -10.62
C ASN A 42 -6.50 -8.76 -12.12
N LYS A 43 -5.27 -9.03 -12.56
CA LYS A 43 -4.95 -9.18 -13.99
C LYS A 43 -5.68 -10.39 -14.58
N ASP A 44 -5.76 -11.50 -13.84
CA ASP A 44 -6.55 -12.66 -14.24
C ASP A 44 -8.05 -12.32 -14.31
N ILE A 45 -8.56 -11.55 -13.34
CA ILE A 45 -9.94 -11.03 -13.38
C ILE A 45 -10.18 -10.15 -14.62
N LEU A 46 -9.28 -9.21 -14.92
CA LEU A 46 -9.36 -8.37 -16.12
C LEU A 46 -9.33 -9.21 -17.40
N LYS A 47 -8.59 -10.32 -17.39
CA LYS A 47 -8.51 -11.26 -18.50
C LYS A 47 -9.81 -12.05 -18.70
N GLU A 48 -10.39 -12.57 -17.63
CA GLU A 48 -11.71 -13.20 -17.64
C GLU A 48 -12.82 -12.21 -18.04
N ALA A 49 -12.68 -10.96 -17.63
CA ALA A 49 -13.57 -9.87 -18.01
C ALA A 49 -13.36 -9.37 -19.45
N GLY A 50 -12.37 -9.85 -20.20
CA GLY A 50 -12.09 -9.37 -21.55
C GLY A 50 -11.59 -7.92 -21.61
N LEU A 51 -11.00 -7.41 -20.52
CA LEU A 51 -10.43 -6.07 -20.37
C LEU A 51 -8.89 -6.08 -20.31
N TYR A 52 -8.25 -7.20 -20.66
CA TYR A 52 -6.81 -7.38 -20.59
C TYR A 52 -6.11 -7.03 -21.91
N ASN A 53 -5.03 -6.25 -21.83
CA ASN A 53 -4.15 -5.90 -22.96
C ASN A 53 -2.68 -5.82 -22.51
N GLU A 54 -1.77 -5.47 -23.44
CA GLU A 54 -0.33 -5.35 -23.13
C GLU A 54 -0.01 -4.29 -22.06
N GLU A 55 -0.84 -3.26 -21.92
CA GLU A 55 -0.67 -2.26 -20.86
C GLU A 55 -1.01 -2.86 -19.50
N VAL A 56 -2.16 -3.53 -19.34
CA VAL A 56 -2.54 -4.25 -18.10
C VAL A 56 -1.45 -5.22 -17.64
N GLN A 57 -0.77 -5.89 -18.58
CA GLN A 57 0.32 -6.80 -18.25
C GLN A 57 1.48 -6.13 -17.50
N LYS A 58 1.79 -4.87 -17.85
CA LYS A 58 2.91 -4.09 -17.27
C LYS A 58 2.64 -3.57 -15.87
N ALA A 59 1.36 -3.46 -15.48
CA ALA A 59 0.96 -2.93 -14.19
C ALA A 59 1.58 -3.72 -13.02
N GLN A 60 2.03 -3.04 -11.99
CA GLN A 60 2.51 -3.64 -10.74
C GLN A 60 1.39 -3.70 -9.69
N PRO A 61 1.53 -4.53 -8.64
CA PRO A 61 0.48 -4.68 -7.63
C PRO A 61 0.11 -3.38 -6.88
N SER A 62 1.00 -2.39 -6.81
CA SER A 62 0.76 -1.06 -6.25
C SER A 62 0.12 -0.06 -7.22
N ASP A 63 -0.08 -0.43 -8.48
CA ASP A 63 -0.60 0.46 -9.51
C ASP A 63 -2.11 0.33 -9.64
N MET A 64 -2.80 1.44 -9.82
CA MET A 64 -4.22 1.42 -10.15
C MET A 64 -4.38 1.34 -11.67
N VAL A 65 -5.03 0.28 -12.13
CA VAL A 65 -5.36 -0.01 -13.51
C VAL A 65 -6.79 0.42 -13.78
N VAL A 66 -6.97 1.34 -14.72
CA VAL A 66 -8.28 1.75 -15.25
C VAL A 66 -8.40 1.17 -16.65
N ALA A 67 -9.22 0.14 -16.82
CA ALA A 67 -9.49 -0.51 -18.09
C ALA A 67 -10.93 -0.22 -18.55
N VAL A 68 -11.08 0.25 -19.78
CA VAL A 68 -12.35 0.69 -20.36
C VAL A 68 -12.52 0.06 -21.73
N ASP A 69 -13.62 -0.64 -21.96
CA ASP A 69 -14.09 -1.01 -23.29
C ASP A 69 -15.05 0.05 -23.81
N SER A 70 -14.69 0.67 -24.93
CA SER A 70 -15.48 1.68 -25.62
C SER A 70 -15.21 1.69 -27.12
N GLU A 71 -16.16 2.19 -27.91
CA GLU A 71 -15.94 2.47 -29.34
C GLU A 71 -15.09 3.73 -29.57
N ASN A 72 -14.99 4.64 -28.59
CA ASN A 72 -14.28 5.92 -28.70
C ASN A 72 -13.17 6.06 -27.64
N GLU A 73 -11.93 6.31 -28.08
CA GLU A 73 -10.77 6.52 -27.21
C GLU A 73 -10.93 7.72 -26.27
N GLU A 74 -11.66 8.76 -26.68
CA GLU A 74 -11.89 9.96 -25.87
C GLU A 74 -12.66 9.67 -24.57
N VAL A 75 -13.40 8.56 -24.51
CA VAL A 75 -14.11 8.12 -23.30
C VAL A 75 -13.12 7.82 -22.17
N LEU A 76 -11.91 7.36 -22.47
CA LEU A 76 -10.88 7.15 -21.46
C LEU A 76 -10.50 8.46 -20.76
N ALA A 77 -10.46 9.59 -21.47
CA ALA A 77 -10.17 10.88 -20.87
C ALA A 77 -11.26 11.29 -19.86
N THR A 78 -12.54 11.16 -20.26
CA THR A 78 -13.69 11.44 -19.38
C THR A 78 -13.71 10.53 -18.16
N VAL A 79 -13.44 9.24 -18.34
CA VAL A 79 -13.32 8.27 -17.24
C VAL A 79 -12.20 8.70 -16.28
N MET A 80 -11.05 9.11 -16.82
CA MET A 80 -9.93 9.56 -15.99
C MET A 80 -10.20 10.86 -15.25
N GLU A 81 -11.00 11.78 -15.81
CA GLU A 81 -11.47 12.99 -15.10
C GLU A 81 -12.36 12.62 -13.91
N GLU A 82 -13.30 11.68 -14.08
CA GLU A 82 -14.15 11.20 -12.98
C GLU A 82 -13.32 10.48 -11.91
N VAL A 83 -12.33 9.67 -12.32
CA VAL A 83 -11.36 9.04 -11.42
C VAL A 83 -10.60 10.08 -10.60
N GLU A 84 -10.14 11.15 -11.23
CA GLU A 84 -9.41 12.22 -10.54
C GLU A 84 -10.32 13.02 -9.61
N SER A 85 -11.56 13.29 -10.02
CA SER A 85 -12.57 13.93 -9.18
C SER A 85 -12.87 13.10 -7.93
N PHE A 86 -13.13 11.80 -8.09
CA PHE A 86 -13.42 10.88 -6.99
C PHE A 86 -12.25 10.78 -5.99
N LEU A 87 -11.01 10.64 -6.50
CA LEU A 87 -9.81 10.61 -5.64
C LEU A 87 -9.55 11.96 -4.96
N SER A 88 -9.86 13.07 -5.63
CA SER A 88 -9.77 14.41 -5.05
C SER A 88 -10.80 14.61 -3.93
N ASP A 89 -12.04 14.17 -4.13
CA ASP A 89 -13.10 14.26 -3.11
C ASP A 89 -12.77 13.42 -1.87
N LEU A 90 -12.18 12.24 -2.05
CA LEU A 90 -11.62 11.45 -0.95
C LEU A 90 -10.52 12.23 -0.20
N SER A 91 -9.67 12.95 -0.94
CA SER A 91 -8.57 13.75 -0.36
C SER A 91 -9.06 15.01 0.37
N VAL A 92 -10.11 15.68 -0.12
CA VAL A 92 -10.70 16.86 0.53
C VAL A 92 -11.43 16.47 1.82
N LYS A 93 -12.12 15.33 1.83
CA LYS A 93 -12.68 14.77 3.07
C LYS A 93 -11.58 14.50 4.11
N LYS A 94 -10.41 14.03 3.68
CA LYS A 94 -9.24 13.82 4.56
C LYS A 94 -8.77 15.10 5.24
N GLU A 95 -8.66 16.24 4.54
CA GLU A 95 -8.23 17.51 5.14
C GLU A 95 -9.19 18.06 6.22
N SER A 96 -10.47 17.65 6.17
CA SER A 96 -11.48 18.04 7.16
C SER A 96 -11.47 17.18 8.43
N SER A 97 -10.84 16.01 8.39
CA SER A 97 -10.73 15.10 9.53
C SER A 97 -9.52 15.48 10.39
N GLN A 98 -9.70 15.60 11.72
CA GLN A 98 -8.60 15.79 12.67
C GLN A 98 -7.79 14.49 12.93
N VAL A 99 -7.95 13.48 12.09
CA VAL A 99 -7.40 12.13 12.31
C VAL A 99 -5.92 12.13 11.88
N LYS A 100 -5.05 11.62 12.75
CA LYS A 100 -3.64 11.41 12.41
C LYS A 100 -3.50 10.13 11.60
N ASP A 101 -3.29 10.29 10.30
CA ASP A 101 -2.91 9.21 9.41
C ASP A 101 -1.47 8.74 9.71
N VAL A 102 -1.29 7.44 9.94
CA VAL A 102 0.02 6.80 10.15
C VAL A 102 0.36 5.87 9.00
N ARG A 103 1.65 5.64 8.75
CA ARG A 103 2.13 4.86 7.59
C ARG A 103 2.87 3.58 7.93
N ASN A 104 3.12 3.34 9.21
CA ASN A 104 3.79 2.14 9.69
C ASN A 104 3.37 1.83 11.12
N TRP A 105 3.66 0.61 11.56
CA TRP A 105 3.36 0.13 12.92
C TRP A 105 3.97 0.99 14.02
N LYS A 106 5.19 1.50 13.81
CA LYS A 106 5.88 2.30 14.83
C LYS A 106 5.11 3.59 15.10
N GLU A 107 4.77 4.33 14.05
CA GLU A 107 3.91 5.52 14.16
C GLU A 107 2.54 5.19 14.75
N ALA A 108 1.93 4.08 14.32
CA ALA A 108 0.63 3.66 14.84
C ALA A 108 0.64 3.44 16.36
N LEU A 109 1.68 2.77 16.87
CA LEU A 109 1.85 2.50 18.29
C LEU A 109 2.30 3.73 19.10
N GLU A 110 3.03 4.67 18.47
CA GLU A 110 3.40 5.95 19.09
C GLU A 110 2.19 6.90 19.20
N VAL A 111 1.28 6.85 18.22
CA VAL A 111 0.04 7.64 18.22
C VAL A 111 -1.03 7.01 19.11
N GLN A 112 -1.24 5.71 19.01
CA GLN A 112 -2.24 4.96 19.77
C GLN A 112 -1.57 4.04 20.80
N THR A 113 -1.02 4.64 21.86
CA THR A 113 -0.20 3.93 22.87
C THR A 113 -0.96 2.93 23.71
N ASP A 114 -2.29 3.02 23.76
CA ASP A 114 -3.18 2.14 24.52
C ASP A 114 -3.97 1.17 23.61
N ALA A 115 -3.57 1.03 22.35
CA ALA A 115 -4.19 0.10 21.41
C ALA A 115 -4.27 -1.30 22.02
N ASN A 116 -5.46 -1.92 21.92
CA ASN A 116 -5.71 -3.27 22.41
C ASN A 116 -6.18 -4.23 21.31
N ILE A 117 -6.53 -3.71 20.13
CA ILE A 117 -6.97 -4.50 18.99
C ILE A 117 -6.49 -3.90 17.66
N ALA A 118 -6.12 -4.76 16.72
CA ALA A 118 -5.89 -4.40 15.33
C ALA A 118 -7.07 -4.89 14.47
N LEU A 119 -7.62 -3.99 13.65
CA LEU A 119 -8.68 -4.31 12.69
C LEU A 119 -8.09 -4.36 11.28
N ILE A 120 -8.02 -5.56 10.69
CA ILE A 120 -7.26 -5.83 9.46
C ILE A 120 -8.21 -6.19 8.32
N SER A 121 -8.15 -5.40 7.25
CA SER A 121 -8.95 -5.50 6.03
C SER A 121 -8.12 -5.32 4.75
N VAL A 122 -6.84 -5.68 4.79
CA VAL A 122 -5.92 -5.67 3.64
C VAL A 122 -6.10 -6.94 2.78
N PRO A 123 -5.57 -7.02 1.54
CA PRO A 123 -5.67 -8.25 0.74
C PRO A 123 -5.09 -9.47 1.47
N GLY A 124 -5.78 -10.61 1.41
CA GLY A 124 -5.48 -11.82 2.19
C GLY A 124 -4.04 -12.33 2.11
N ILE A 125 -3.43 -12.20 0.94
CA ILE A 125 -2.03 -12.60 0.70
C ILE A 125 -1.01 -11.82 1.56
N TYR A 126 -1.39 -10.64 2.05
CA TYR A 126 -0.56 -9.79 2.93
C TYR A 126 -1.08 -9.75 4.37
N ALA A 127 -2.33 -10.15 4.62
CA ALA A 127 -2.94 -10.04 5.93
C ALA A 127 -2.22 -10.89 6.99
N SER A 128 -1.66 -12.06 6.64
CA SER A 128 -0.96 -12.92 7.59
C SER A 128 0.25 -12.26 8.26
N ASP A 129 1.04 -11.47 7.51
CA ASP A 129 2.18 -10.73 8.04
C ASP A 129 1.72 -9.59 8.97
N GLU A 130 0.62 -8.91 8.65
CA GLU A 130 0.07 -7.84 9.51
C GLU A 130 -0.59 -8.39 10.78
N ILE A 131 -1.27 -9.54 10.71
CA ILE A 131 -1.80 -10.25 11.89
C ILE A 131 -0.64 -10.65 12.82
N GLU A 132 0.44 -11.18 12.24
CA GLU A 132 1.63 -11.56 13.00
C GLU A 132 2.25 -10.38 13.74
N LYS A 133 2.44 -9.22 13.06
CA LYS A 133 2.94 -7.99 13.68
C LYS A 133 2.02 -7.48 14.79
N ALA A 134 0.71 -7.54 14.60
CA ALA A 134 -0.26 -7.14 15.63
C ALA A 134 -0.11 -8.02 16.90
N LEU A 135 -0.02 -9.35 16.71
CA LEU A 135 0.22 -10.29 17.80
C LEU A 135 1.56 -10.05 18.48
N ASP A 136 2.64 -9.75 17.73
CA ASP A 136 3.96 -9.45 18.29
C ASP A 136 3.93 -8.20 19.18
N ASN A 137 3.08 -7.23 18.86
CA ASN A 137 2.81 -6.04 19.66
C ASN A 137 1.72 -6.26 20.75
N ASN A 138 1.34 -7.50 21.02
CA ASN A 138 0.36 -7.90 22.05
C ASN A 138 -1.07 -7.37 21.83
N LEU A 139 -1.49 -7.23 20.58
CA LEU A 139 -2.85 -6.80 20.24
C LEU A 139 -3.74 -8.00 19.92
N HIS A 140 -5.01 -7.93 20.33
CA HIS A 140 -6.05 -8.78 19.72
C HIS A 140 -6.18 -8.43 18.23
N VAL A 141 -6.72 -9.33 17.42
CA VAL A 141 -6.84 -9.09 15.98
C VAL A 141 -8.23 -9.43 15.50
N PHE A 142 -8.89 -8.46 14.86
CA PHE A 142 -10.11 -8.66 14.09
C PHE A 142 -9.73 -8.69 12.60
N VAL A 143 -9.91 -9.84 11.97
CA VAL A 143 -9.44 -10.13 10.61
C VAL A 143 -10.65 -10.22 9.70
N PHE A 144 -11.01 -9.06 9.14
CA PHE A 144 -12.00 -8.98 8.07
C PHE A 144 -11.47 -9.61 6.78
N SER A 145 -10.18 -9.46 6.51
CA SER A 145 -9.51 -10.03 5.33
C SER A 145 -9.83 -11.51 5.13
N ASP A 146 -10.33 -11.81 3.93
CA ASP A 146 -10.46 -13.17 3.42
C ASP A 146 -9.21 -13.59 2.62
N ASN A 147 -9.17 -14.79 2.05
CA ASN A 147 -8.07 -15.35 1.26
C ASN A 147 -6.74 -15.50 2.02
N VAL A 148 -6.82 -15.62 3.34
CA VAL A 148 -5.70 -16.04 4.19
C VAL A 148 -5.61 -17.57 4.17
N SER A 149 -4.40 -18.09 3.99
CA SER A 149 -4.18 -19.54 3.91
C SER A 149 -4.63 -20.24 5.19
N LYS A 150 -5.18 -21.45 5.07
CA LYS A 150 -5.61 -22.25 6.24
C LYS A 150 -4.42 -22.54 7.18
N ALA A 151 -3.23 -22.75 6.62
CA ALA A 151 -2.02 -22.97 7.40
C ALA A 151 -1.63 -21.74 8.24
N ASP A 152 -1.75 -20.54 7.67
CA ASP A 152 -1.53 -19.29 8.41
C ASP A 152 -2.59 -19.07 9.49
N GLU A 153 -3.87 -19.32 9.20
CA GLU A 153 -4.94 -19.23 10.21
C GLU A 153 -4.63 -20.10 11.43
N VAL A 154 -4.31 -21.38 11.22
CA VAL A 154 -3.97 -22.32 12.30
C VAL A 154 -2.77 -21.83 13.09
N ARG A 155 -1.70 -21.39 12.41
CA ARG A 155 -0.47 -20.89 13.05
C ARG A 155 -0.74 -19.64 13.88
N LEU A 156 -1.47 -18.67 13.33
CA LEU A 156 -1.73 -17.37 13.96
C LEU A 156 -2.71 -17.49 15.13
N LYS A 157 -3.75 -18.32 15.03
CA LYS A 157 -4.66 -18.62 16.17
C LYS A 157 -3.94 -19.34 17.31
N LYS A 158 -3.05 -20.28 17.00
CA LYS A 158 -2.19 -20.92 18.04
C LYS A 158 -1.27 -19.91 18.72
N LYS A 159 -0.61 -19.06 17.95
CA LYS A 159 0.24 -17.97 18.49
C LYS A 159 -0.59 -17.04 19.39
N ALA A 160 -1.80 -16.68 18.98
CA ALA A 160 -2.69 -15.85 19.78
C ALA A 160 -3.08 -16.53 21.10
N HIS A 161 -3.51 -17.79 21.05
CA HIS A 161 -3.82 -18.59 22.23
C HIS A 161 -2.65 -18.66 23.21
N GLU A 162 -1.44 -18.95 22.72
CA GLU A 162 -0.21 -18.98 23.54
C GLU A 162 0.11 -17.64 24.20
N LYS A 163 -0.22 -16.52 23.54
CA LYS A 163 -0.06 -15.15 24.08
C LYS A 163 -1.26 -14.69 24.92
N GLY A 164 -2.33 -15.47 25.03
CA GLY A 164 -3.57 -15.08 25.68
C GLY A 164 -4.34 -13.99 24.92
N LEU A 165 -4.25 -13.96 23.59
CA LEU A 165 -4.92 -13.01 22.70
C LEU A 165 -5.96 -13.74 21.84
N LEU A 166 -6.80 -12.96 21.15
CA LEU A 166 -7.81 -13.49 20.22
C LEU A 166 -7.45 -13.09 18.79
N VAL A 167 -7.59 -14.04 17.87
CA VAL A 167 -7.64 -13.77 16.42
C VAL A 167 -9.05 -14.12 15.94
N MET A 168 -9.85 -13.09 15.73
CA MET A 168 -11.23 -13.14 15.25
C MET A 168 -11.21 -13.12 13.72
N GLY A 169 -11.32 -14.29 13.09
CA GLY A 169 -11.10 -14.45 11.63
C GLY A 169 -9.91 -15.34 11.32
N PRO A 170 -9.41 -15.41 10.07
CA PRO A 170 -9.80 -14.65 8.88
C PRO A 170 -11.25 -14.89 8.43
N ASP A 171 -11.71 -14.07 7.48
CA ASP A 171 -13.11 -14.06 7.03
C ASP A 171 -14.10 -13.85 8.20
N CYS A 172 -13.78 -12.86 9.06
CA CYS A 172 -14.66 -12.43 10.13
C CYS A 172 -15.37 -11.14 9.71
N GLY A 173 -16.52 -11.27 9.06
CA GLY A 173 -17.28 -10.14 8.53
C GLY A 173 -17.95 -9.25 9.58
N THR A 174 -18.30 -9.80 10.75
CA THR A 174 -19.19 -9.16 11.74
C THR A 174 -18.66 -9.32 13.14
N GLY A 175 -18.74 -8.26 13.95
CA GLY A 175 -18.55 -8.37 15.40
C GLY A 175 -18.92 -7.10 16.17
N ILE A 176 -19.19 -7.28 17.46
CA ILE A 176 -19.49 -6.22 18.42
C ILE A 176 -18.58 -6.42 19.62
N ILE A 177 -17.75 -5.44 19.97
CA ILE A 177 -16.90 -5.50 21.15
C ILE A 177 -17.23 -4.32 22.05
N SER A 178 -17.74 -4.60 23.25
CA SER A 178 -18.15 -3.57 24.22
C SER A 178 -19.20 -2.60 23.63
N ASN A 179 -20.20 -3.18 22.95
CA ASN A 179 -21.25 -2.50 22.18
C ASN A 179 -20.77 -1.64 21.00
N ILE A 180 -19.51 -1.79 20.56
CA ILE A 180 -18.96 -1.10 19.39
C ILE A 180 -18.99 -2.02 18.15
N PRO A 181 -19.66 -1.62 17.05
CA PRO A 181 -19.68 -2.39 15.81
C PRO A 181 -18.28 -2.47 15.16
N MET A 182 -17.94 -3.64 14.63
CA MET A 182 -16.71 -3.92 13.89
C MET A 182 -17.04 -4.42 12.49
N ALA A 183 -16.42 -3.86 11.45
CA ALA A 183 -16.64 -4.22 10.05
C ALA A 183 -18.14 -4.19 9.62
N PHE A 184 -18.67 -5.26 9.02
CA PHE A 184 -20.07 -5.34 8.57
C PHE A 184 -21.00 -5.74 9.71
N THR A 185 -21.51 -4.75 10.44
CA THR A 185 -22.26 -4.99 11.67
C THR A 185 -23.42 -4.00 11.86
N ASN A 186 -24.51 -4.49 12.45
CA ASN A 186 -25.69 -3.71 12.82
C ASN A 186 -25.46 -2.91 14.13
N VAL A 187 -26.14 -1.78 14.25
CA VAL A 187 -26.19 -1.02 15.51
C VAL A 187 -27.28 -1.63 16.40
N VAL A 188 -26.89 -2.12 17.57
CA VAL A 188 -27.81 -2.78 18.52
C VAL A 188 -27.69 -2.17 19.92
N LYS A 189 -28.76 -2.24 20.71
CA LYS A 189 -28.71 -1.84 22.13
C LYS A 189 -27.70 -2.67 22.90
N SER A 190 -26.98 -2.02 23.81
CA SER A 190 -26.20 -2.72 24.83
C SER A 190 -27.12 -3.45 25.81
N GLY A 191 -26.71 -4.63 26.26
CA GLY A 191 -27.44 -5.42 27.25
C GLY A 191 -26.53 -6.45 27.92
N ASN A 192 -27.11 -7.55 28.37
CA ASN A 192 -26.44 -8.60 29.14
C ASN A 192 -26.27 -9.92 28.37
N ILE A 193 -26.47 -9.92 27.05
CA ILE A 193 -26.25 -11.08 26.18
C ILE A 193 -24.88 -10.96 25.50
N GLY A 194 -24.07 -12.02 25.61
CA GLY A 194 -22.82 -12.18 24.87
C GLY A 194 -22.99 -13.25 23.79
N ILE A 195 -22.40 -13.04 22.61
CA ILE A 195 -22.50 -13.96 21.47
C ILE A 195 -21.10 -14.34 21.02
N VAL A 196 -20.88 -15.61 20.68
CA VAL A 196 -19.68 -16.10 19.99
C VAL A 196 -20.15 -16.86 18.75
N GLY A 197 -19.64 -16.51 17.58
CA GLY A 197 -20.12 -17.17 16.36
C GLY A 197 -19.12 -17.27 15.22
N ALA A 198 -19.16 -18.42 14.53
CA ALA A 198 -18.46 -18.64 13.27
C ALA A 198 -19.41 -18.36 12.08
N SER A 199 -20.12 -17.25 12.15
CA SER A 199 -21.18 -16.90 11.21
C SER A 199 -21.48 -15.40 11.25
N GLY A 200 -21.13 -14.66 10.18
CA GLY A 200 -21.41 -13.22 10.10
C GLY A 200 -22.91 -12.92 10.13
N THR A 201 -23.63 -13.30 9.08
CA THR A 201 -25.08 -13.03 8.99
C THR A 201 -25.93 -13.78 10.01
N GLY A 202 -25.44 -14.87 10.60
CA GLY A 202 -26.10 -15.50 11.75
C GLY A 202 -25.99 -14.65 13.02
N ILE A 203 -24.82 -14.06 13.29
CA ILE A 203 -24.67 -13.06 14.35
C ILE A 203 -25.59 -11.86 14.09
N GLN A 204 -25.65 -11.34 12.86
CA GLN A 204 -26.52 -10.20 12.53
C GLN A 204 -28.01 -10.53 12.75
N GLU A 205 -28.47 -11.70 12.32
CA GLU A 205 -29.89 -12.08 12.49
C GLU A 205 -30.26 -12.20 13.97
N VAL A 206 -29.45 -12.92 14.75
CA VAL A 206 -29.71 -13.10 16.19
C VAL A 206 -29.64 -11.76 16.94
N THR A 207 -28.60 -10.96 16.70
CA THR A 207 -28.43 -9.66 17.40
C THR A 207 -29.56 -8.70 17.06
N THR A 208 -29.99 -8.64 15.79
CA THR A 208 -31.08 -7.73 15.39
C THR A 208 -32.43 -8.20 15.90
N ILE A 209 -32.71 -9.51 15.95
CA ILE A 209 -33.94 -10.03 16.58
C ILE A 209 -33.94 -9.71 18.09
N ILE A 210 -32.82 -9.93 18.79
CA ILE A 210 -32.68 -9.57 20.21
C ILE A 210 -33.02 -8.09 20.45
N ASP A 211 -32.49 -7.17 19.64
CA ASP A 211 -32.78 -5.73 19.75
C ASP A 211 -34.27 -5.41 19.56
N ARG A 212 -34.89 -6.03 18.54
CA ARG A 212 -36.32 -5.88 18.23
C ARG A 212 -37.22 -6.45 19.33
N LEU A 213 -36.80 -7.52 20.01
CA LEU A 213 -37.46 -8.09 21.18
C LEU A 213 -37.26 -7.26 22.47
N GLY A 214 -36.42 -6.22 22.41
CA GLY A 214 -36.14 -5.33 23.53
C GLY A 214 -34.99 -5.79 24.44
N GLY A 215 -34.27 -6.84 24.06
CA GLY A 215 -32.99 -7.22 24.68
C GLY A 215 -31.83 -6.35 24.18
N GLY A 216 -30.62 -6.71 24.58
CA GLY A 216 -29.40 -6.04 24.14
C GLY A 216 -28.18 -6.94 24.19
N VAL A 217 -27.21 -6.65 23.32
CA VAL A 217 -25.98 -7.42 23.14
C VAL A 217 -24.78 -6.54 23.49
N ILE A 218 -23.93 -7.03 24.39
CA ILE A 218 -22.70 -6.32 24.78
C ILE A 218 -21.49 -6.76 23.96
N HIS A 219 -21.40 -8.05 23.67
CA HIS A 219 -20.36 -8.61 22.79
C HIS A 219 -20.99 -9.55 21.78
N ALA A 220 -20.50 -9.50 20.54
CA ALA A 220 -20.72 -10.49 19.51
C ALA A 220 -19.37 -10.78 18.84
N ILE A 221 -18.70 -11.83 19.27
CA ILE A 221 -17.34 -12.16 18.88
C ILE A 221 -17.40 -13.13 17.69
N GLY A 222 -17.13 -12.60 16.50
CA GLY A 222 -16.94 -13.41 15.30
C GLY A 222 -15.61 -14.16 15.35
N THR A 223 -15.61 -15.45 15.01
CA THR A 223 -14.39 -16.30 15.11
C THR A 223 -13.75 -16.61 13.76
N GLY A 224 -14.42 -16.28 12.66
CA GLY A 224 -14.08 -16.66 11.29
C GLY A 224 -14.78 -17.94 10.85
N GLY A 225 -15.21 -18.01 9.59
CA GLY A 225 -16.07 -19.09 9.08
C GLY A 225 -15.47 -20.50 9.16
N ARG A 226 -14.13 -20.62 9.31
CA ARG A 226 -13.40 -21.89 9.36
C ARG A 226 -12.96 -22.31 10.76
N ASP A 227 -13.29 -21.52 11.80
CA ASP A 227 -12.78 -21.75 13.16
C ASP A 227 -13.14 -23.14 13.70
N LEU A 228 -14.34 -23.64 13.41
CA LEU A 228 -14.82 -24.96 13.86
C LEU A 228 -14.42 -26.12 12.92
N SER A 229 -13.51 -25.89 11.98
CA SER A 229 -12.90 -26.98 11.20
C SER A 229 -11.95 -27.80 12.07
N GLU A 230 -11.74 -29.07 11.70
CA GLU A 230 -10.89 -29.99 12.45
C GLU A 230 -9.45 -29.48 12.59
N GLU A 231 -8.90 -28.83 11.55
CA GLU A 231 -7.52 -28.35 11.55
C GLU A 231 -7.31 -27.10 12.40
N VAL A 232 -8.33 -26.23 12.51
CA VAL A 232 -8.28 -25.02 13.34
C VAL A 232 -8.62 -25.35 14.80
N GLY A 233 -9.61 -26.21 15.04
CA GLY A 233 -9.91 -26.75 16.37
C GLY A 233 -10.63 -25.78 17.30
N ALA A 234 -11.43 -24.86 16.75
CA ALA A 234 -12.27 -23.90 17.50
C ALA A 234 -11.50 -23.06 18.53
N ILE A 235 -10.24 -22.72 18.24
CA ILE A 235 -9.35 -22.02 19.19
C ILE A 235 -9.99 -20.70 19.66
N THR A 236 -10.38 -19.84 18.71
CA THR A 236 -10.94 -18.53 19.05
C THR A 236 -12.30 -18.67 19.73
N MET A 237 -13.16 -19.58 19.27
CA MET A 237 -14.45 -19.83 19.92
C MET A 237 -14.27 -20.26 21.38
N LYS A 238 -13.37 -21.21 21.68
CA LYS A 238 -13.14 -21.69 23.04
C LYS A 238 -12.62 -20.57 23.95
N ASP A 239 -11.63 -19.81 23.49
CA ASP A 239 -11.05 -18.72 24.28
C ASP A 239 -12.05 -17.58 24.53
N ALA A 240 -12.89 -17.25 23.53
CA ALA A 240 -13.94 -16.25 23.67
C ALA A 240 -15.05 -16.68 24.64
N LEU A 241 -15.46 -17.95 24.61
CA LEU A 241 -16.44 -18.52 25.54
C LEU A 241 -15.95 -18.45 26.99
N ILE A 242 -14.68 -18.81 27.23
CA ILE A 242 -14.04 -18.70 28.54
C ILE A 242 -14.01 -17.23 29.00
N GLY A 243 -13.67 -16.30 28.12
CA GLY A 243 -13.71 -14.86 28.42
C GLY A 243 -15.09 -14.37 28.83
N LEU A 244 -16.14 -14.74 28.09
CA LEU A 244 -17.52 -14.35 28.41
C LEU A 244 -18.06 -15.03 29.68
N ALA A 245 -17.59 -16.24 30.01
CA ALA A 245 -17.93 -16.89 31.27
C ALA A 245 -17.49 -16.08 32.49
N GLU A 246 -16.34 -15.40 32.41
CA GLU A 246 -15.81 -14.55 33.49
C GLU A 246 -16.28 -13.08 33.40
N HIS A 247 -16.88 -12.67 32.28
CA HIS A 247 -17.36 -11.30 32.08
C HIS A 247 -18.68 -11.03 32.84
N GLU A 248 -18.59 -10.43 34.03
CA GLU A 248 -19.73 -10.15 34.94
C GLU A 248 -20.98 -9.57 34.25
N PRO A 249 -20.91 -8.57 33.36
CA PRO A 249 -22.10 -8.03 32.68
C PRO A 249 -22.81 -8.98 31.71
N THR A 250 -22.22 -10.12 31.35
CA THR A 250 -22.86 -11.12 30.49
C THR A 250 -23.59 -12.14 31.35
N ASP A 251 -24.92 -12.19 31.24
CA ASP A 251 -25.77 -13.16 31.95
C ASP A 251 -26.05 -14.41 31.11
N VAL A 252 -26.15 -14.25 29.78
CA VAL A 252 -26.47 -15.33 28.84
C VAL A 252 -25.47 -15.33 27.69
N ILE A 253 -25.02 -16.52 27.30
CA ILE A 253 -24.12 -16.70 26.15
C ILE A 253 -24.88 -17.35 25.00
N VAL A 254 -24.75 -16.81 23.78
CA VAL A 254 -25.28 -17.43 22.56
C VAL A 254 -24.13 -17.92 21.69
N VAL A 255 -24.20 -19.17 21.23
CA VAL A 255 -23.23 -19.79 20.34
C VAL A 255 -23.88 -20.05 18.99
N ILE A 256 -23.25 -19.56 17.92
CA ILE A 256 -23.78 -19.64 16.55
C ILE A 256 -22.73 -20.25 15.64
N SER A 257 -23.03 -21.38 15.01
CA SER A 257 -22.19 -21.89 13.93
C SER A 257 -22.97 -22.71 12.92
N LYS A 258 -22.36 -22.94 11.75
CA LYS A 258 -22.70 -24.09 10.91
C LYS A 258 -22.30 -25.39 11.65
N PRO A 259 -22.77 -26.57 11.22
CA PRO A 259 -22.49 -27.81 11.93
C PRO A 259 -20.96 -28.04 11.99
N PRO A 260 -20.38 -28.21 13.19
CA PRO A 260 -18.93 -28.40 13.33
C PRO A 260 -18.48 -29.75 12.79
N ALA A 261 -17.17 -29.94 12.60
CA ALA A 261 -16.62 -31.29 12.47
C ALA A 261 -16.93 -32.11 13.74
N PRO A 262 -17.29 -33.41 13.67
CA PRO A 262 -17.78 -34.16 14.83
C PRO A 262 -16.88 -34.09 16.06
N ALA A 263 -15.56 -34.24 15.90
CA ALA A 263 -14.61 -34.15 17.03
C ALA A 263 -14.59 -32.75 17.68
N VAL A 264 -14.64 -31.69 16.87
CA VAL A 264 -14.68 -30.30 17.34
C VAL A 264 -16.02 -29.99 17.99
N ARG A 265 -17.12 -30.53 17.45
CA ARG A 265 -18.46 -30.42 18.03
C ARG A 265 -18.49 -30.95 19.45
N ASP A 266 -17.96 -32.16 19.66
CA ASP A 266 -17.98 -32.80 20.97
C ASP A 266 -17.18 -31.98 22.00
N GLU A 267 -16.01 -31.45 21.61
CA GLU A 267 -15.23 -30.54 22.48
C GLU A 267 -15.98 -29.24 22.80
N VAL A 268 -16.59 -28.61 21.80
CA VAL A 268 -17.33 -27.34 22.00
C VAL A 268 -18.56 -27.57 22.86
N VAL A 269 -19.36 -28.60 22.59
CA VAL A 269 -20.56 -28.94 23.39
C VAL A 269 -20.20 -29.26 24.83
N GLN A 270 -19.12 -30.02 25.06
CA GLN A 270 -18.61 -30.26 26.41
C GLN A 270 -18.25 -28.94 27.11
N LEU A 271 -17.54 -28.04 26.42
CA LEU A 271 -17.24 -26.73 26.96
C LEU A 271 -18.51 -25.94 27.32
N LEU A 272 -19.57 -26.00 26.50
CA LEU A 272 -20.83 -25.30 26.80
C LEU A 272 -21.44 -25.75 28.14
N HIS A 273 -21.38 -27.05 28.43
CA HIS A 273 -21.85 -27.63 29.69
C HIS A 273 -21.03 -27.19 30.90
N ASP A 274 -19.73 -26.96 30.70
CA ASP A 274 -18.79 -26.55 31.73
C ASP A 274 -18.92 -25.05 32.09
N LEU A 275 -19.59 -24.25 31.25
CA LEU A 275 -19.81 -22.83 31.53
C LEU A 275 -20.72 -22.62 32.76
N PRO A 276 -20.45 -21.60 33.60
CA PRO A 276 -21.25 -21.30 34.78
C PRO A 276 -22.53 -20.49 34.46
N LYS A 277 -22.74 -20.14 33.19
CA LYS A 277 -23.83 -19.28 32.71
C LYS A 277 -24.70 -20.06 31.72
N PRO A 278 -26.01 -19.77 31.65
CA PRO A 278 -26.88 -20.41 30.66
C PRO A 278 -26.42 -20.10 29.24
N VAL A 279 -26.45 -21.13 28.39
CA VAL A 279 -25.98 -21.06 27.00
C VAL A 279 -27.13 -21.38 26.05
N VAL A 280 -27.33 -20.55 25.03
CA VAL A 280 -28.18 -20.88 23.88
C VAL A 280 -27.28 -21.25 22.71
N ALA A 281 -27.40 -22.48 22.19
CA ALA A 281 -26.57 -22.94 21.10
C ALA A 281 -27.40 -23.23 19.85
N ILE A 282 -26.96 -22.71 18.71
CA ILE A 282 -27.50 -23.04 17.40
C ILE A 282 -26.40 -23.53 16.46
N PHE A 283 -26.56 -24.78 16.04
CA PHE A 283 -25.78 -25.42 15.00
C PHE A 283 -26.66 -25.53 13.75
N VAL A 284 -26.60 -24.53 12.86
CA VAL A 284 -27.53 -24.39 11.72
C VAL A 284 -27.47 -25.64 10.83
N GLY A 285 -28.51 -26.46 10.84
CA GLY A 285 -28.54 -27.77 10.18
C GLY A 285 -28.93 -28.93 11.11
N GLU A 286 -28.89 -28.72 12.43
CA GLU A 286 -29.35 -29.67 13.44
C GLU A 286 -30.80 -29.36 13.84
N ASN A 287 -31.62 -30.40 14.04
CA ASN A 287 -32.97 -30.30 14.59
C ASN A 287 -33.00 -30.99 15.98
N PRO A 288 -32.62 -30.28 17.05
CA PRO A 288 -32.60 -30.84 18.40
C PRO A 288 -34.02 -31.06 18.92
N ASP A 289 -34.27 -32.18 19.59
CA ASP A 289 -35.57 -32.54 20.20
C ASP A 289 -35.66 -32.21 21.71
N HIS A 290 -34.56 -31.79 22.32
CA HIS A 290 -34.49 -31.44 23.74
C HIS A 290 -33.43 -30.36 24.05
N HIS A 291 -33.42 -29.91 25.30
CA HIS A 291 -32.34 -29.12 25.91
C HIS A 291 -31.58 -29.97 26.92
N GLU A 292 -30.34 -29.60 27.23
CA GLU A 292 -29.45 -30.40 28.09
C GLU A 292 -28.94 -29.52 29.25
N GLY A 293 -29.47 -29.73 30.46
CA GLY A 293 -29.09 -28.93 31.63
C GLY A 293 -29.30 -27.43 31.41
N ASP A 294 -28.21 -26.66 31.43
CA ASP A 294 -28.19 -25.21 31.20
C ASP A 294 -27.83 -24.83 29.75
N VAL A 295 -27.75 -25.82 28.84
CA VAL A 295 -27.50 -25.66 27.41
C VAL A 295 -28.82 -25.83 26.63
N TYR A 296 -29.30 -24.72 26.08
CA TYR A 296 -30.55 -24.60 25.34
C TYR A 296 -30.28 -24.68 23.83
N LEU A 297 -30.60 -25.83 23.25
CA LEU A 297 -30.41 -26.11 21.82
C LEU A 297 -31.55 -25.53 20.96
N ALA A 298 -31.21 -24.61 20.08
CA ALA A 298 -32.12 -23.97 19.13
C ALA A 298 -32.02 -24.62 17.73
N HIS A 299 -33.16 -24.68 17.04
CA HIS A 299 -33.30 -25.15 15.66
C HIS A 299 -33.16 -23.98 14.67
N THR A 300 -33.65 -22.79 15.01
CA THR A 300 -33.57 -21.59 14.15
C THR A 300 -32.92 -20.41 14.86
N LEU A 301 -32.33 -19.49 14.09
CA LEU A 301 -31.70 -18.25 14.57
C LEU A 301 -32.72 -17.40 15.33
N GLU A 302 -33.96 -17.40 14.85
CA GLU A 302 -35.09 -16.81 15.56
C GLU A 302 -35.28 -17.43 16.94
N GLU A 303 -35.42 -18.76 17.02
CA GLU A 303 -35.61 -19.46 18.29
C GLU A 303 -34.46 -19.17 19.26
N ALA A 304 -33.21 -19.15 18.78
CA ALA A 304 -32.04 -18.81 19.58
C ALA A 304 -32.16 -17.40 20.19
N ALA A 305 -32.56 -16.40 19.39
CA ALA A 305 -32.75 -15.03 19.87
C ALA A 305 -33.85 -14.92 20.94
N TYR A 306 -34.98 -15.60 20.74
CA TYR A 306 -36.07 -15.61 21.73
C TYR A 306 -35.65 -16.28 23.05
N MET A 307 -34.98 -17.44 22.99
CA MET A 307 -34.46 -18.12 24.17
C MET A 307 -33.48 -17.24 24.93
N ALA A 308 -32.56 -16.58 24.22
CA ALA A 308 -31.57 -15.69 24.82
C ALA A 308 -32.24 -14.53 25.57
N VAL A 309 -33.27 -13.91 24.97
CA VAL A 309 -34.01 -12.80 25.60
C VAL A 309 -34.82 -13.27 26.80
N ASP A 310 -35.47 -14.43 26.76
CA ASP A 310 -36.21 -14.95 27.91
C ASP A 310 -35.25 -15.24 29.08
N LEU A 311 -34.14 -15.94 28.82
CA LEU A 311 -33.11 -16.23 29.83
C LEU A 311 -32.50 -14.95 30.41
N ALA A 312 -32.16 -13.97 29.57
CA ALA A 312 -31.55 -12.71 29.99
C ALA A 312 -32.49 -11.84 30.84
N ASN A 313 -33.80 -12.09 30.75
CA ASN A 313 -34.82 -11.47 31.59
C ASN A 313 -35.23 -12.32 32.81
N GLY A 314 -34.53 -13.44 33.07
CA GLY A 314 -34.86 -14.38 34.14
C GLY A 314 -36.18 -15.13 33.95
N LYS A 315 -36.64 -15.29 32.71
CA LYS A 315 -37.84 -16.05 32.36
C LYS A 315 -37.47 -17.48 31.97
N GLU A 316 -38.41 -18.40 32.19
CA GLU A 316 -38.25 -19.78 31.73
C GLU A 316 -38.35 -19.87 30.20
N VAL A 317 -37.50 -20.72 29.62
CA VAL A 317 -37.54 -21.05 28.19
C VAL A 317 -38.82 -21.82 27.88
N LYS A 318 -39.53 -21.39 26.84
CA LYS A 318 -40.77 -22.03 26.38
C LYS A 318 -40.45 -23.32 25.63
N GLY A 319 -41.32 -24.32 25.72
CA GLY A 319 -41.17 -25.55 24.93
C GLY A 319 -41.26 -25.32 23.41
N GLN A 320 -41.83 -24.20 22.96
CA GLN A 320 -41.85 -23.80 21.55
C GLN A 320 -41.96 -22.27 21.42
N TYR A 321 -41.26 -21.70 20.43
CA TYR A 321 -41.26 -20.25 20.12
C TYR A 321 -42.02 -19.90 18.84
N ARG A 322 -43.08 -20.66 18.55
CA ARG A 322 -43.80 -20.56 17.29
C ARG A 322 -44.73 -19.36 17.25
N GLU A 323 -44.39 -18.37 16.44
CA GLU A 323 -45.30 -17.29 16.04
C GLU A 323 -45.85 -17.56 14.63
N LYS A 324 -47.09 -17.12 14.38
CA LYS A 324 -47.71 -17.27 13.06
C LYS A 324 -47.11 -16.27 12.06
N PRO A 325 -46.97 -16.64 10.77
CA PRO A 325 -46.66 -15.68 9.72
C PRO A 325 -47.68 -14.53 9.70
N ARG A 326 -47.24 -13.35 9.26
CA ARG A 326 -48.07 -12.14 9.21
C ARG A 326 -49.14 -12.22 8.12
N TYR A 327 -48.85 -12.92 7.02
CA TYR A 327 -49.81 -13.17 5.94
C TYR A 327 -50.67 -14.40 6.24
N GLU A 328 -51.98 -14.20 6.44
CA GLU A 328 -52.97 -15.25 6.72
C GLU A 328 -53.88 -15.57 5.51
N GLY A 329 -53.49 -15.20 4.29
CA GLY A 329 -54.29 -15.48 3.09
C GLY A 329 -54.45 -16.99 2.85
N ASN A 330 -55.61 -17.40 2.32
CA ASN A 330 -55.91 -18.80 1.98
C ASN A 330 -55.34 -19.24 0.61
N GLU A 331 -54.60 -18.36 -0.06
CA GLU A 331 -54.02 -18.61 -1.38
C GLU A 331 -52.92 -19.66 -1.27
N LYS A 332 -52.94 -20.65 -2.18
CA LYS A 332 -51.91 -21.69 -2.26
C LYS A 332 -51.30 -21.67 -3.64
N VAL A 333 -49.98 -21.74 -3.69
CA VAL A 333 -49.25 -21.88 -4.94
C VAL A 333 -49.53 -23.27 -5.50
N ASP A 334 -49.67 -23.36 -6.83
CA ASP A 334 -49.84 -24.62 -7.54
C ASP A 334 -48.72 -25.63 -7.16
N THR A 335 -49.10 -26.88 -6.89
CA THR A 335 -48.19 -27.95 -6.46
C THR A 335 -47.07 -28.29 -7.44
N SER A 336 -47.17 -27.85 -8.70
CA SER A 336 -46.12 -27.98 -9.73
C SER A 336 -45.02 -26.91 -9.63
N LYS A 337 -45.20 -25.90 -8.77
CA LYS A 337 -44.22 -24.81 -8.58
C LYS A 337 -43.23 -25.12 -7.47
N THR A 338 -42.12 -24.39 -7.52
CA THR A 338 -40.98 -24.53 -6.60
C THR A 338 -40.61 -23.20 -5.95
N VAL A 339 -39.82 -23.29 -4.89
CA VAL A 339 -39.25 -22.15 -4.15
C VAL A 339 -37.80 -21.92 -4.59
N LYS A 340 -37.45 -20.66 -4.86
CA LYS A 340 -36.10 -20.22 -5.20
C LYS A 340 -35.60 -19.21 -4.15
N GLY A 341 -34.54 -19.50 -3.43
CA GLY A 341 -33.92 -18.60 -2.45
C GLY A 341 -32.71 -17.87 -3.03
N LEU A 342 -32.71 -16.54 -2.93
CA LEU A 342 -31.66 -15.66 -3.43
C LEU A 342 -31.09 -14.82 -2.28
N TYR A 343 -30.20 -15.44 -1.51
CA TYR A 343 -29.67 -14.87 -0.28
C TYR A 343 -28.34 -14.16 -0.50
N SER A 344 -28.16 -13.02 0.13
CA SER A 344 -26.87 -12.34 0.27
C SER A 344 -26.08 -12.83 1.49
N GLY A 345 -26.76 -13.40 2.48
CA GLY A 345 -26.14 -13.97 3.68
C GLY A 345 -26.12 -15.50 3.69
N GLY A 346 -24.92 -16.10 3.67
CA GLY A 346 -24.77 -17.56 3.59
C GLY A 346 -25.36 -18.36 4.76
N THR A 347 -25.42 -17.81 5.97
CA THR A 347 -26.05 -18.52 7.11
C THR A 347 -27.57 -18.46 7.01
N LEU A 348 -28.14 -17.34 6.54
CA LEU A 348 -29.56 -17.22 6.25
C LEU A 348 -29.98 -18.18 5.12
N ALA A 349 -29.14 -18.28 4.08
CA ALA A 349 -29.31 -19.27 3.01
C ALA A 349 -29.31 -20.71 3.55
N SER A 350 -28.40 -21.02 4.48
CA SER A 350 -28.29 -22.34 5.10
C SER A 350 -29.50 -22.69 5.96
N GLU A 351 -29.99 -21.76 6.78
CA GLU A 351 -31.22 -21.95 7.56
C GLU A 351 -32.42 -22.15 6.64
N ALA A 352 -32.57 -21.35 5.59
CA ALA A 352 -33.66 -21.50 4.63
C ALA A 352 -33.61 -22.84 3.90
N ALA A 353 -32.42 -23.25 3.44
CA ALA A 353 -32.20 -24.53 2.79
C ALA A 353 -32.56 -25.72 3.70
N MET A 354 -32.17 -25.66 4.98
CA MET A 354 -32.49 -26.67 5.99
C MET A 354 -34.00 -26.81 6.16
N LEU A 355 -34.69 -25.72 6.48
CA LEU A 355 -36.13 -25.69 6.74
C LEU A 355 -36.94 -26.15 5.51
N ILE A 356 -36.54 -25.72 4.30
CA ILE A 356 -37.18 -26.15 3.05
C ILE A 356 -36.98 -27.65 2.81
N SER A 357 -35.75 -28.16 2.99
CA SER A 357 -35.43 -29.57 2.76
C SER A 357 -36.16 -30.49 3.72
N GLU A 358 -36.26 -30.10 4.99
CA GLU A 358 -37.00 -30.82 6.03
C GLU A 358 -38.50 -30.88 5.72
N ALA A 359 -39.15 -29.73 5.52
CA ALA A 359 -40.60 -29.66 5.30
C ALA A 359 -41.08 -30.39 4.02
N LEU A 360 -40.21 -30.47 3.02
CA LEU A 360 -40.48 -31.09 1.73
C LEU A 360 -39.88 -32.49 1.58
N GLU A 361 -39.23 -33.02 2.62
CA GLU A 361 -38.58 -34.33 2.63
C GLU A 361 -37.65 -34.52 1.40
N LEU A 362 -36.78 -33.54 1.16
CA LEU A 362 -35.88 -33.51 -0.02
C LEU A 362 -34.63 -34.37 0.13
N GLY A 363 -34.43 -34.98 1.31
CA GLY A 363 -33.29 -35.88 1.58
C GLY A 363 -32.04 -35.18 2.11
N GLY A 364 -32.20 -34.00 2.74
CA GLY A 364 -31.11 -33.23 3.35
C GLY A 364 -30.58 -32.11 2.46
N LEU A 365 -29.46 -31.51 2.87
CA LEU A 365 -28.79 -30.47 2.07
C LEU A 365 -28.05 -31.13 0.89
N ILE A 366 -28.59 -30.96 -0.32
CA ILE A 366 -27.91 -31.35 -1.56
C ILE A 366 -27.15 -30.13 -2.06
N LYS A 367 -25.87 -30.04 -1.65
CA LYS A 367 -24.97 -28.95 -2.05
C LYS A 367 -24.41 -29.21 -3.44
N GLU A 368 -24.62 -28.25 -4.34
CA GLU A 368 -23.92 -28.12 -5.62
C GLU A 368 -23.15 -26.79 -5.60
N GLU A 369 -22.13 -26.60 -6.44
CA GLU A 369 -21.39 -25.33 -6.53
C GLU A 369 -22.34 -24.11 -6.66
N GLY A 370 -22.27 -23.16 -5.73
CA GLY A 370 -23.14 -21.96 -5.66
C GLY A 370 -24.54 -22.20 -5.07
N TYR A 371 -24.89 -23.44 -4.73
CA TYR A 371 -26.20 -23.81 -4.18
C TYR A 371 -26.08 -24.48 -2.82
N VAL A 372 -26.75 -23.90 -1.83
CA VAL A 372 -26.88 -24.52 -0.50
C VAL A 372 -27.93 -25.64 -0.51
N LEU A 373 -28.94 -25.52 -1.39
CA LEU A 373 -29.91 -26.56 -1.71
C LEU A 373 -30.19 -26.54 -3.21
N LYS A 374 -30.11 -27.71 -3.85
CA LYS A 374 -30.64 -27.92 -5.20
C LYS A 374 -31.24 -29.32 -5.34
N ALA A 375 -32.56 -29.42 -5.23
CA ALA A 375 -33.24 -30.70 -5.18
C ALA A 375 -34.66 -30.62 -5.74
N LYS A 376 -35.00 -31.48 -6.70
CA LYS A 376 -36.35 -31.57 -7.29
C LYS A 376 -36.91 -30.22 -7.77
N GLY A 377 -36.04 -29.31 -8.23
CA GLY A 377 -36.39 -27.96 -8.66
C GLY A 377 -36.47 -26.90 -7.55
N PHE A 378 -36.36 -27.28 -6.27
CA PHE A 378 -36.18 -26.32 -5.17
C PHE A 378 -34.71 -25.91 -5.10
N GLU A 379 -34.45 -24.61 -5.07
CA GLU A 379 -33.10 -24.05 -5.13
C GLU A 379 -32.93 -22.97 -4.07
N VAL A 380 -31.82 -22.98 -3.33
CA VAL A 380 -31.42 -21.90 -2.42
C VAL A 380 -29.95 -21.59 -2.68
N MET A 381 -29.68 -20.36 -3.09
CA MET A 381 -28.36 -19.85 -3.41
C MET A 381 -27.82 -18.99 -2.27
N ASP A 382 -26.53 -19.15 -2.01
CA ASP A 382 -25.72 -18.16 -1.30
C ASP A 382 -25.01 -17.31 -2.35
N LEU A 383 -25.56 -16.14 -2.66
CA LEU A 383 -24.98 -15.24 -3.66
C LEU A 383 -23.67 -14.61 -3.17
N GLY A 384 -23.36 -14.73 -1.88
CA GLY A 384 -22.10 -14.29 -1.30
C GLY A 384 -20.91 -15.23 -1.53
N ASP A 385 -21.18 -16.46 -1.98
CA ASP A 385 -20.17 -17.46 -2.29
C ASP A 385 -19.21 -16.98 -3.40
N ASP A 386 -17.94 -17.39 -3.32
CA ASP A 386 -16.85 -16.98 -4.20
C ASP A 386 -17.20 -17.10 -5.69
N ILE A 387 -18.01 -18.09 -6.06
CA ILE A 387 -18.44 -18.33 -7.45
C ILE A 387 -19.23 -17.14 -8.03
N TYR A 388 -19.94 -16.39 -7.19
CA TYR A 388 -20.73 -15.24 -7.59
C TYR A 388 -20.02 -13.90 -7.33
N THR A 389 -18.99 -13.89 -6.49
CA THR A 389 -18.25 -12.69 -6.06
C THR A 389 -16.86 -12.61 -6.69
N GLN A 390 -16.40 -13.62 -7.42
CA GLN A 390 -15.13 -13.56 -8.15
C GLN A 390 -15.14 -12.40 -9.17
N GLY A 391 -14.29 -11.40 -8.92
CA GLY A 391 -14.20 -10.20 -9.74
C GLY A 391 -15.41 -9.25 -9.65
N LYS A 392 -16.29 -9.45 -8.66
CA LYS A 392 -17.48 -8.63 -8.42
C LYS A 392 -17.64 -8.30 -6.93
N PRO A 393 -18.33 -7.21 -6.57
CA PRO A 393 -18.63 -6.92 -5.17
C PRO A 393 -19.49 -8.01 -4.53
N HIS A 394 -19.37 -8.16 -3.22
CA HIS A 394 -20.30 -9.00 -2.45
C HIS A 394 -21.74 -8.47 -2.58
N PRO A 395 -22.78 -9.33 -2.74
CA PRO A 395 -24.16 -8.90 -2.98
C PRO A 395 -24.84 -8.14 -1.84
N MET A 396 -24.23 -8.10 -0.64
CA MET A 396 -24.67 -7.19 0.43
C MET A 396 -24.32 -5.73 0.13
N ILE A 397 -23.29 -5.50 -0.68
CA ILE A 397 -22.74 -4.19 -1.02
C ILE A 397 -23.24 -3.75 -2.40
N ASP A 398 -23.39 -4.68 -3.35
CA ASP A 398 -23.80 -4.38 -4.72
C ASP A 398 -25.04 -5.20 -5.16
N PRO A 399 -26.04 -4.56 -5.79
CA PRO A 399 -27.28 -5.23 -6.16
C PRO A 399 -27.24 -6.01 -7.48
N GLU A 400 -26.20 -5.89 -8.31
CA GLU A 400 -26.23 -6.32 -9.72
C GLU A 400 -26.48 -7.83 -9.87
N VAL A 401 -25.70 -8.66 -9.16
CA VAL A 401 -25.87 -10.12 -9.19
C VAL A 401 -27.28 -10.51 -8.75
N ARG A 402 -27.81 -9.84 -7.72
CA ARG A 402 -29.15 -10.09 -7.18
C ARG A 402 -30.22 -9.73 -8.21
N LYS A 403 -30.10 -8.56 -8.86
CA LYS A 403 -31.02 -8.12 -9.92
C LYS A 403 -31.09 -9.13 -11.06
N ASN A 404 -29.93 -9.58 -11.54
CA ASN A 404 -29.85 -10.54 -12.64
C ASN A 404 -30.51 -11.87 -12.27
N LYS A 405 -30.24 -12.40 -11.07
CA LYS A 405 -30.84 -13.65 -10.59
C LYS A 405 -32.34 -13.56 -10.32
N ILE A 406 -32.82 -12.41 -9.84
CA ILE A 406 -34.26 -12.15 -9.71
C ILE A 406 -34.96 -12.28 -11.07
N LEU A 407 -34.43 -11.62 -12.12
CA LEU A 407 -35.02 -11.68 -13.46
C LEU A 407 -34.94 -13.09 -14.06
N GLU A 408 -33.83 -13.79 -13.88
CA GLU A 408 -33.63 -15.18 -14.32
C GLU A 408 -34.69 -16.11 -13.72
N TYR A 409 -34.84 -16.13 -12.39
CA TYR A 409 -35.79 -17.01 -11.71
C TYR A 409 -37.24 -16.57 -11.80
N ALA A 410 -37.49 -15.28 -11.95
CA ALA A 410 -38.82 -14.78 -12.26
C ALA A 410 -39.28 -15.25 -13.65
N ALA A 411 -38.38 -15.41 -14.62
CA ALA A 411 -38.70 -15.91 -15.96
C ALA A 411 -38.90 -17.43 -16.02
N ASP A 412 -38.36 -18.19 -15.06
CA ASP A 412 -38.61 -19.63 -14.97
C ASP A 412 -40.07 -19.92 -14.59
N LYS A 413 -40.76 -20.65 -15.47
CA LYS A 413 -42.16 -21.03 -15.29
C LYS A 413 -42.37 -22.02 -14.14
N SER A 414 -41.33 -22.70 -13.68
CA SER A 414 -41.37 -23.60 -12.53
C SER A 414 -41.36 -22.85 -11.18
N THR A 415 -40.96 -21.57 -11.18
CA THR A 415 -40.89 -20.75 -9.97
C THR A 415 -42.27 -20.23 -9.58
N GLY A 416 -42.66 -20.49 -8.33
CA GLY A 416 -43.86 -19.91 -7.71
C GLY A 416 -43.54 -18.93 -6.57
N ILE A 417 -42.39 -19.10 -5.92
CA ILE A 417 -41.96 -18.26 -4.79
C ILE A 417 -40.47 -17.93 -4.93
N ILE A 418 -40.11 -16.67 -4.76
CA ILE A 418 -38.73 -16.19 -4.61
C ILE A 418 -38.53 -15.65 -3.19
N LEU A 419 -37.56 -16.21 -2.47
CA LEU A 419 -37.14 -15.77 -1.13
C LEU A 419 -35.95 -14.82 -1.22
N LEU A 420 -35.97 -13.73 -0.45
CA LEU A 420 -34.94 -12.68 -0.41
C LEU A 420 -34.60 -12.23 1.02
N ASP A 421 -33.34 -11.88 1.26
CA ASP A 421 -32.89 -11.17 2.46
C ASP A 421 -32.42 -9.74 2.14
N VAL A 422 -32.67 -8.79 3.02
CA VAL A 422 -32.02 -7.47 2.98
C VAL A 422 -31.32 -7.24 4.31
N VAL A 423 -30.00 -7.36 4.29
CA VAL A 423 -29.14 -7.16 5.47
C VAL A 423 -28.74 -5.69 5.55
N LEU A 424 -28.96 -5.07 6.71
CA LEU A 424 -28.63 -3.68 7.01
C LEU A 424 -27.35 -3.59 7.86
N GLY A 425 -27.02 -2.38 8.29
CA GLY A 425 -25.86 -2.10 9.15
C GLY A 425 -24.66 -1.58 8.36
N TYR A 426 -23.59 -1.29 9.06
CA TYR A 426 -22.40 -0.70 8.46
C TYR A 426 -21.82 -1.58 7.35
N GLY A 427 -21.35 -0.92 6.29
CA GLY A 427 -20.77 -1.50 5.08
C GLY A 427 -21.69 -2.38 4.22
N SER A 428 -22.97 -2.52 4.56
CA SER A 428 -24.00 -2.95 3.60
C SER A 428 -24.37 -1.81 2.65
N HIS A 429 -25.00 -2.12 1.50
CA HIS A 429 -25.46 -1.12 0.53
C HIS A 429 -26.36 -0.06 1.22
N PRO A 430 -26.25 1.24 0.86
CA PRO A 430 -26.98 2.32 1.53
C PRO A 430 -28.51 2.23 1.40
N ASP A 431 -29.02 1.69 0.28
CA ASP A 431 -30.46 1.42 0.09
C ASP A 431 -30.71 0.24 -0.87
N MET A 432 -30.52 -0.98 -0.38
CA MET A 432 -30.69 -2.20 -1.20
C MET A 432 -32.15 -2.41 -1.61
N ALA A 433 -33.12 -2.04 -0.75
CA ALA A 433 -34.53 -2.19 -1.06
C ALA A 433 -34.93 -1.37 -2.30
N LYS A 434 -34.49 -0.10 -2.37
CA LYS A 434 -34.73 0.75 -3.54
C LYS A 434 -34.02 0.24 -4.79
N ALA A 435 -32.82 -0.32 -4.62
CA ALA A 435 -32.09 -0.89 -5.74
C ALA A 435 -32.78 -2.12 -6.36
N LEU A 436 -33.42 -2.97 -5.54
CA LEU A 436 -34.13 -4.17 -6.00
C LEU A 436 -35.59 -3.89 -6.41
N GLU A 437 -36.20 -2.80 -5.95
CA GLU A 437 -37.61 -2.45 -6.22
C GLU A 437 -38.00 -2.52 -7.71
N PRO A 438 -37.24 -1.94 -8.67
CA PRO A 438 -37.65 -1.92 -10.08
C PRO A 438 -37.73 -3.33 -10.69
N VAL A 439 -36.74 -4.18 -10.42
CA VAL A 439 -36.68 -5.54 -10.99
C VAL A 439 -37.71 -6.47 -10.36
N ILE A 440 -38.06 -6.27 -9.09
CA ILE A 440 -39.14 -7.01 -8.43
C ILE A 440 -40.49 -6.64 -9.05
N LYS A 441 -40.76 -5.34 -9.25
CA LYS A 441 -41.99 -4.87 -9.90
C LYS A 441 -42.11 -5.39 -11.33
N GLU A 442 -41.02 -5.31 -12.10
CA GLU A 442 -40.96 -5.85 -13.47
C GLU A 442 -41.26 -7.36 -13.49
N ALA A 443 -40.63 -8.14 -12.60
CA ALA A 443 -40.83 -9.58 -12.48
C ALA A 443 -42.31 -9.93 -12.19
N LEU A 444 -42.92 -9.22 -11.25
CA LEU A 444 -44.33 -9.40 -10.89
C LEU A 444 -45.29 -9.01 -12.01
N GLU A 445 -45.05 -7.89 -12.68
CA GLU A 445 -45.85 -7.43 -13.83
C GLU A 445 -45.80 -8.42 -14.99
N LYS A 446 -44.60 -8.96 -15.29
CA LYS A 446 -44.40 -9.95 -16.33
C LYS A 446 -45.08 -11.28 -16.00
N ALA A 447 -44.93 -11.78 -14.77
CA ALA A 447 -45.63 -12.99 -14.33
C ALA A 447 -47.16 -12.84 -14.43
N LYS A 448 -47.69 -11.68 -14.03
CA LYS A 448 -49.11 -11.35 -14.15
C LYS A 448 -49.58 -11.30 -15.61
N ALA A 449 -48.80 -10.70 -16.51
CA ALA A 449 -49.10 -10.68 -17.95
C ALA A 449 -49.14 -12.09 -18.57
N GLU A 450 -48.37 -13.03 -18.01
CA GLU A 450 -48.36 -14.45 -18.38
C GLU A 450 -49.45 -15.29 -17.69
N ASN A 451 -50.33 -14.68 -16.88
CA ASN A 451 -51.28 -15.37 -15.99
C ASN A 451 -50.62 -16.40 -15.07
N ARG A 452 -49.42 -16.08 -14.56
CA ARG A 452 -48.70 -16.90 -13.59
C ARG A 452 -48.66 -16.20 -12.23
N GLU A 453 -48.99 -16.95 -11.19
CA GLU A 453 -48.80 -16.52 -9.81
C GLU A 453 -47.32 -16.66 -9.43
N LEU A 454 -46.73 -15.56 -8.97
CA LEU A 454 -45.36 -15.46 -8.49
C LEU A 454 -45.38 -14.60 -7.22
N TYR A 455 -44.84 -15.14 -6.13
CA TYR A 455 -44.73 -14.43 -4.87
C TYR A 455 -43.27 -14.10 -4.57
N PHE A 456 -43.01 -12.88 -4.11
CA PHE A 456 -41.77 -12.53 -3.44
C PHE A 456 -42.02 -12.51 -1.94
N ILE A 457 -41.18 -13.21 -1.19
CA ILE A 457 -41.20 -13.21 0.28
C ILE A 457 -39.80 -12.79 0.73
N GLY A 458 -39.73 -11.91 1.72
CA GLY A 458 -38.43 -11.43 2.18
C GLY A 458 -38.35 -11.14 3.65
N THR A 459 -37.13 -10.94 4.13
CA THR A 459 -36.84 -10.49 5.48
C THR A 459 -35.85 -9.33 5.47
N VAL A 460 -35.93 -8.47 6.49
CA VAL A 460 -34.97 -7.38 6.73
C VAL A 460 -34.20 -7.72 8.00
N CYS A 461 -32.92 -8.05 7.84
CA CYS A 461 -31.98 -8.31 8.95
C CYS A 461 -31.35 -6.97 9.36
N GLY A 462 -31.94 -6.30 10.34
CA GLY A 462 -31.49 -4.98 10.79
C GLY A 462 -32.25 -4.41 11.98
N THR A 463 -31.83 -3.23 12.44
CA THR A 463 -32.46 -2.50 13.54
C THR A 463 -32.86 -1.08 13.12
N LYS A 464 -33.65 -0.42 13.98
CA LYS A 464 -34.02 0.99 13.80
C LYS A 464 -32.86 1.96 13.98
N GLN A 465 -31.70 1.49 14.46
CA GLN A 465 -30.50 2.29 14.67
C GLN A 465 -29.53 2.17 13.49
N ASP A 466 -29.77 1.25 12.55
CA ASP A 466 -28.94 1.10 11.36
C ASP A 466 -29.06 2.31 10.42
N PRO A 467 -27.98 2.66 9.70
CA PRO A 467 -27.94 3.87 8.86
C PRO A 467 -28.95 3.86 7.69
N GLN A 468 -29.43 2.69 7.26
CA GLN A 468 -30.34 2.53 6.12
C GLN A 468 -31.83 2.75 6.44
N ASP A 469 -32.20 2.98 7.71
CA ASP A 469 -33.60 3.03 8.18
C ASP A 469 -34.39 1.74 7.91
N TYR A 470 -34.50 0.91 8.95
CA TYR A 470 -35.23 -0.35 8.93
C TYR A 470 -36.71 -0.21 8.52
N ASP A 471 -37.42 0.78 9.08
CA ASP A 471 -38.85 0.95 8.84
C ASP A 471 -39.11 1.43 7.39
N GLN A 472 -38.21 2.25 6.84
CA GLN A 472 -38.27 2.68 5.45
C GLN A 472 -37.94 1.52 4.49
N THR A 473 -36.87 0.77 4.76
CA THR A 473 -36.46 -0.40 3.97
C THR A 473 -37.62 -1.40 3.84
N LYS A 474 -38.26 -1.73 4.97
CA LYS A 474 -39.42 -2.64 5.01
C LYS A 474 -40.57 -2.12 4.14
N ARG A 475 -40.92 -0.83 4.28
CA ARG A 475 -41.99 -0.21 3.48
C ARG A 475 -41.70 -0.25 1.98
N THR A 476 -40.47 0.03 1.57
CA THR A 476 -40.08 -0.01 0.15
C THR A 476 -40.22 -1.40 -0.46
N LEU A 477 -39.86 -2.46 0.28
CA LEU A 477 -40.07 -3.85 -0.16
C LEU A 477 -41.57 -4.21 -0.22
N GLU A 478 -42.35 -3.83 0.79
CA GLU A 478 -43.81 -4.05 0.81
C GLU A 478 -44.49 -3.34 -0.38
N GLU A 479 -44.10 -2.10 -0.68
CA GLU A 479 -44.57 -1.33 -1.86
C GLU A 479 -44.11 -1.91 -3.20
N ALA A 480 -43.01 -2.68 -3.22
CA ALA A 480 -42.57 -3.44 -4.38
C ALA A 480 -43.38 -4.73 -4.61
N GLY A 481 -44.21 -5.14 -3.64
CA GLY A 481 -45.01 -6.36 -3.69
C GLY A 481 -44.35 -7.56 -2.99
N VAL A 482 -43.33 -7.33 -2.15
CA VAL A 482 -42.70 -8.37 -1.32
C VAL A 482 -43.52 -8.57 -0.04
N LEU A 483 -43.79 -9.83 0.31
CA LEU A 483 -44.35 -10.19 1.60
C LEU A 483 -43.21 -10.22 2.64
N VAL A 484 -43.10 -9.16 3.44
CA VAL A 484 -41.97 -9.00 4.39
C VAL A 484 -42.31 -9.55 5.77
N GLU A 485 -41.52 -10.54 6.21
CA GLU A 485 -41.58 -11.15 7.54
C GLU A 485 -40.45 -10.63 8.46
N GLU A 486 -40.58 -10.90 9.76
CA GLU A 486 -39.70 -10.32 10.80
C GLU A 486 -38.41 -11.09 11.06
N SER A 487 -38.28 -12.30 10.50
CA SER A 487 -37.10 -13.16 10.59
C SER A 487 -37.00 -14.03 9.34
N ASN A 488 -35.82 -14.55 9.07
CA ASN A 488 -35.58 -15.49 7.99
C ASN A 488 -36.43 -16.78 8.15
N ALA A 489 -36.46 -17.35 9.35
CA ALA A 489 -37.28 -18.53 9.66
C ALA A 489 -38.79 -18.28 9.39
N LYS A 490 -39.34 -17.11 9.75
CA LYS A 490 -40.72 -16.75 9.44
C LYS A 490 -40.97 -16.60 7.94
N ALA A 491 -40.05 -15.99 7.19
CA ALA A 491 -40.14 -15.87 5.74
C ALA A 491 -40.22 -17.26 5.07
N VAL A 492 -39.38 -18.20 5.51
CA VAL A 492 -39.40 -19.57 5.00
C VAL A 492 -40.67 -20.32 5.40
N ARG A 493 -41.13 -20.18 6.65
CA ARG A 493 -42.42 -20.75 7.09
C ARG A 493 -43.60 -20.21 6.28
N LEU A 494 -43.60 -18.92 5.91
CA LEU A 494 -44.62 -18.36 5.01
C LEU A 494 -44.55 -19.00 3.62
N ALA A 495 -43.36 -19.17 3.05
CA ALA A 495 -43.20 -19.84 1.76
C ALA A 495 -43.74 -21.27 1.79
N LEU A 496 -43.42 -22.03 2.84
CA LEU A 496 -43.92 -23.39 3.05
C LEU A 496 -45.44 -23.42 3.24
N HIS A 497 -45.99 -22.47 4.00
CA HIS A 497 -47.43 -22.33 4.18
C HIS A 497 -48.16 -22.15 2.84
N LEU A 498 -47.65 -21.27 1.97
CA LEU A 498 -48.19 -21.06 0.62
C LEU A 498 -48.04 -22.30 -0.28
N MET A 499 -47.02 -23.13 -0.04
CA MET A 499 -46.88 -24.45 -0.68
C MET A 499 -47.82 -25.53 -0.10
N GLY A 500 -48.63 -25.19 0.91
CA GLY A 500 -49.49 -26.14 1.62
C GLY A 500 -48.73 -27.11 2.53
N LYS A 501 -47.53 -26.72 2.95
CA LYS A 501 -46.63 -27.47 3.82
C LYS A 501 -46.43 -26.71 5.13
N ASP A 502 -45.89 -27.39 6.13
CA ASP A 502 -45.62 -26.82 7.44
C ASP A 502 -44.43 -27.55 8.07
N ILE A 503 -43.76 -26.88 9.01
CA ILE A 503 -42.72 -27.48 9.86
C ILE A 503 -43.33 -27.69 11.24
N THR A 504 -43.24 -28.91 11.74
CA THR A 504 -43.65 -29.24 13.10
C THR A 504 -42.47 -29.08 14.05
N ASP A 505 -42.48 -28.00 14.83
CA ASP A 505 -41.58 -27.87 15.97
C ASP A 505 -42.16 -28.70 17.13
N GLU A 506 -41.47 -29.79 17.52
CA GLU A 506 -41.86 -30.53 18.72
C GLU A 506 -41.53 -29.72 19.98
N ALA A 507 -42.36 -29.85 21.03
CA ALA A 507 -42.13 -29.13 22.26
C ALA A 507 -40.89 -29.69 22.98
N LYS A 508 -39.82 -28.91 23.05
CA LYS A 508 -38.56 -29.33 23.68
C LYS A 508 -38.70 -29.39 25.19
N VAL A 509 -38.13 -30.44 25.78
CA VAL A 509 -38.03 -30.61 27.24
C VAL A 509 -36.58 -30.46 27.68
N ILE A 510 -36.37 -30.01 28.92
CA ILE A 510 -35.04 -29.95 29.51
C ILE A 510 -34.71 -31.32 30.11
N GLN A 511 -33.68 -31.97 29.57
CA GLN A 511 -33.11 -33.19 30.14
C GLN A 511 -31.99 -32.83 31.12
N PRO A 512 -31.89 -33.50 32.29
CA PRO A 512 -30.77 -33.27 33.20
C PRO A 512 -29.43 -33.68 32.57
N TYR A 513 -28.45 -32.79 32.61
CA TYR A 513 -27.06 -33.13 32.29
C TYR A 513 -26.39 -33.77 33.52
N THR A 514 -25.88 -34.99 33.38
CA THR A 514 -25.35 -35.79 34.50
C THR A 514 -23.84 -36.05 34.46
N ASP A 515 -23.17 -35.63 33.39
CA ASP A 515 -21.74 -35.83 33.24
C ASP A 515 -20.94 -34.83 34.12
N GLU A 516 -19.68 -35.17 34.39
CA GLU A 516 -18.83 -34.37 35.27
C GLU A 516 -18.37 -33.09 34.57
N LYS A 517 -18.77 -31.92 35.11
CA LYS A 517 -18.30 -30.62 34.61
C LYS A 517 -16.80 -30.45 34.84
N GLN A 518 -16.09 -30.00 33.83
CA GLN A 518 -14.65 -29.75 33.90
C GLN A 518 -14.36 -28.37 34.50
N VAL A 519 -13.21 -28.22 35.16
CA VAL A 519 -12.75 -26.92 35.66
C VAL A 519 -12.22 -26.11 34.48
N LEU A 520 -12.87 -24.99 34.19
CA LEU A 520 -12.44 -24.07 33.15
C LEU A 520 -11.09 -23.42 33.46
N PRO A 521 -10.22 -23.22 32.45
CA PRO A 521 -9.06 -22.35 32.62
C PRO A 521 -9.52 -20.90 32.84
N LYS A 522 -8.67 -20.09 33.45
CA LYS A 522 -8.93 -18.65 33.58
C LYS A 522 -8.74 -17.93 32.26
N ALA A 523 -9.56 -16.92 32.00
CA ALA A 523 -9.30 -16.01 30.89
C ALA A 523 -7.97 -15.27 31.11
N SER A 524 -7.28 -14.94 30.02
CA SER A 524 -6.09 -14.10 30.10
C SER A 524 -6.47 -12.66 30.49
N GLU A 525 -5.54 -11.94 31.10
CA GLU A 525 -5.75 -10.52 31.44
C GLU A 525 -6.07 -9.66 30.21
N ALA A 526 -5.49 -9.98 29.05
CA ALA A 526 -5.76 -9.29 27.81
C ALA A 526 -7.21 -9.50 27.34
N ILE A 527 -7.72 -10.74 27.34
CA ILE A 527 -9.12 -11.05 27.02
C ILE A 527 -10.07 -10.37 28.01
N THR A 528 -9.78 -10.46 29.32
CA THR A 528 -10.59 -9.78 30.34
C THR A 528 -10.61 -8.27 30.10
N THR A 529 -9.47 -7.67 29.76
CA THR A 529 -9.37 -6.23 29.47
C THR A 529 -10.17 -5.86 28.22
N LEU A 530 -10.07 -6.64 27.13
CA LEU A 530 -10.82 -6.43 25.90
C LEU A 530 -12.34 -6.41 26.15
N LEU A 531 -12.84 -7.30 26.99
CA LEU A 531 -14.28 -7.40 27.29
C LEU A 531 -14.76 -6.30 28.25
N ASN A 532 -13.90 -5.82 29.15
CA ASN A 532 -14.28 -4.81 30.16
C ASN A 532 -13.93 -3.36 29.78
N SER A 533 -13.32 -3.13 28.61
CA SER A 533 -12.95 -1.80 28.14
C SER A 533 -13.49 -1.53 26.74
N LYS A 534 -13.60 -0.25 26.39
CA LYS A 534 -13.89 0.11 25.01
C LYS A 534 -12.66 -0.18 24.13
N PRO A 535 -12.85 -0.64 22.89
CA PRO A 535 -11.75 -0.94 21.99
C PRO A 535 -10.97 0.33 21.62
N SER A 536 -9.65 0.17 21.64
CA SER A 536 -8.67 1.14 21.14
C SER A 536 -7.96 0.48 19.94
N VAL A 537 -8.29 0.96 18.74
CA VAL A 537 -8.13 0.22 17.49
C VAL A 537 -7.00 0.80 16.63
N ILE A 538 -6.08 -0.06 16.18
CA ILE A 538 -5.25 0.24 15.00
C ILE A 538 -5.96 -0.35 13.78
N ASN A 539 -6.56 0.51 12.96
CA ASN A 539 -7.26 0.09 11.75
C ASN A 539 -6.30 0.04 10.56
N ILE A 540 -6.26 -1.10 9.86
CA ILE A 540 -5.38 -1.38 8.73
C ILE A 540 -6.23 -1.83 7.55
N GLY A 541 -6.22 -1.05 6.47
CA GLY A 541 -7.05 -1.27 5.28
C GLY A 541 -8.16 -0.22 5.18
N VAL A 542 -9.41 -0.66 5.08
CA VAL A 542 -10.59 0.17 4.82
C VAL A 542 -10.79 1.22 5.93
N GLU A 543 -10.66 2.50 5.56
CA GLU A 543 -10.70 3.63 6.51
C GLU A 543 -12.06 3.79 7.21
N SER A 544 -13.18 3.52 6.52
CA SER A 544 -14.53 3.67 7.07
C SER A 544 -14.78 2.81 8.30
N PHE A 545 -14.07 1.70 8.47
CA PHE A 545 -14.16 0.89 9.69
C PHE A 545 -13.67 1.65 10.93
N SER A 546 -12.65 2.50 10.79
CA SER A 546 -12.16 3.35 11.87
C SER A 546 -13.16 4.46 12.24
N GLU A 547 -13.91 4.96 11.25
CA GLU A 547 -14.96 5.97 11.47
C GLU A 547 -16.08 5.41 12.33
N VAL A 548 -16.57 4.20 12.00
CA VAL A 548 -17.63 3.51 12.76
C VAL A 548 -17.24 3.32 14.22
N VAL A 549 -16.00 2.90 14.49
CA VAL A 549 -15.49 2.72 15.86
C VAL A 549 -15.54 4.04 16.64
N ARG A 550 -15.08 5.14 16.02
CA ARG A 550 -15.09 6.47 16.66
C ARG A 550 -16.50 7.00 16.88
N GLU A 551 -17.41 6.81 15.93
CA GLU A 551 -18.82 7.21 16.04
C GLU A 551 -19.53 6.55 17.24
N HIS A 552 -19.13 5.33 17.60
CA HIS A 552 -19.71 4.57 18.72
C HIS A 552 -18.88 4.68 20.01
N GLY A 553 -17.94 5.63 20.04
CA GLY A 553 -17.21 6.05 21.23
C GLY A 553 -16.04 5.14 21.61
N GLY A 554 -15.48 4.39 20.66
CA GLY A 554 -14.16 3.77 20.74
C GLY A 554 -13.09 4.71 20.21
N GLU A 555 -11.83 4.32 20.34
CA GLU A 555 -10.70 5.05 19.76
C GLU A 555 -10.15 4.30 18.55
N ALA A 556 -9.74 5.03 17.52
CA ALA A 556 -9.15 4.40 16.34
C ALA A 556 -8.15 5.32 15.62
N VAL A 557 -6.98 4.77 15.30
CA VAL A 557 -5.99 5.37 14.39
C VAL A 557 -6.03 4.65 13.04
N GLN A 558 -5.95 5.43 11.95
CA GLN A 558 -5.92 4.88 10.59
C GLN A 558 -4.48 4.65 10.15
N TYR A 559 -4.08 3.39 9.98
CA TYR A 559 -2.85 3.01 9.30
C TYR A 559 -3.14 2.88 7.80
N ASN A 560 -2.70 3.89 7.04
CA ASN A 560 -2.69 3.92 5.58
C ASN A 560 -1.67 2.92 4.99
N TRP A 561 -2.04 1.65 5.07
CA TRP A 561 -1.23 0.54 4.61
C TRP A 561 -1.05 0.52 3.10
N LYS A 562 0.13 0.11 2.66
CA LYS A 562 0.47 -0.20 1.27
C LYS A 562 1.24 -1.52 1.22
N PRO A 563 1.13 -2.29 0.13
CA PRO A 563 1.91 -3.50 -0.02
C PRO A 563 3.40 -3.16 -0.08
N VAL A 564 4.18 -3.82 0.77
CA VAL A 564 5.64 -3.72 0.79
C VAL A 564 6.21 -4.00 -0.60
N ALA A 565 7.23 -3.26 -1.01
CA ALA A 565 7.85 -3.40 -2.34
C ALA A 565 6.86 -3.34 -3.50
N GLY A 566 5.84 -2.49 -3.36
CA GLY A 566 4.77 -2.35 -4.34
C GLY A 566 4.00 -3.65 -4.59
N GLY A 567 4.06 -4.62 -3.66
CA GLY A 567 3.49 -5.97 -3.77
C GLY A 567 4.32 -6.96 -4.59
N ASN A 568 5.55 -6.62 -4.99
CA ASN A 568 6.44 -7.54 -5.68
C ASN A 568 6.81 -8.72 -4.75
N ARG A 569 6.19 -9.89 -4.99
CA ARG A 569 6.34 -11.09 -4.12
C ARG A 569 7.79 -11.56 -4.01
N LYS A 570 8.59 -11.40 -5.07
CA LYS A 570 10.02 -11.74 -5.04
C LYS A 570 10.74 -10.82 -4.06
N MET A 571 10.53 -9.50 -4.19
CA MET A 571 11.16 -8.51 -3.30
C MET A 571 10.72 -8.67 -1.85
N ILE A 572 9.42 -8.90 -1.59
CA ILE A 572 8.90 -9.15 -0.24
C ILE A 572 9.60 -10.35 0.42
N LYS A 573 9.77 -11.46 -0.32
CA LYS A 573 10.49 -12.63 0.19
C LYS A 573 11.97 -12.34 0.48
N ILE A 574 12.63 -11.53 -0.35
CA ILE A 574 14.02 -11.10 -0.12
C ILE A 574 14.09 -10.26 1.16
N LEU A 575 13.27 -9.21 1.25
CA LEU A 575 13.23 -8.30 2.39
C LEU A 575 12.95 -9.05 3.69
N LYS A 576 11.98 -9.98 3.70
CA LYS A 576 11.68 -10.82 4.87
C LYS A 576 12.84 -11.70 5.33
N LYS A 577 13.66 -12.20 4.40
CA LYS A 577 14.86 -12.98 4.76
C LYS A 577 16.00 -12.08 5.23
N LEU A 578 16.16 -10.90 4.63
CA LEU A 578 17.19 -9.95 5.02
C LEU A 578 16.90 -9.31 6.39
N SER A 579 15.64 -9.06 6.74
CA SER A 579 15.24 -8.51 8.04
C SER A 579 15.49 -9.47 9.22
N GLN A 580 15.74 -10.76 8.92
CA GLN A 580 16.11 -11.78 9.90
C GLN A 580 17.62 -11.86 10.14
N LEU A 581 18.42 -11.01 9.49
CA LEU A 581 19.87 -10.95 9.71
C LEU A 581 20.19 -10.03 10.88
N ASP A 582 20.75 -10.61 11.94
CA ASP A 582 21.07 -9.88 13.17
C ASP A 582 22.14 -8.78 12.96
N ASP A 583 23.12 -9.01 12.06
CA ASP A 583 24.30 -8.14 11.91
C ASP A 583 24.14 -6.99 10.90
N LEU A 584 23.05 -6.96 10.11
CA LEU A 584 22.92 -6.00 9.00
C LEU A 584 22.95 -4.54 9.46
N ASN A 585 22.27 -4.24 10.55
CA ASN A 585 22.24 -2.89 11.11
C ASN A 585 23.63 -2.44 11.59
N GLU A 586 24.42 -3.37 12.18
CA GLU A 586 25.78 -3.07 12.61
C GLU A 586 26.73 -2.85 11.44
N GLN A 587 26.59 -3.65 10.36
CA GLN A 587 27.34 -3.46 9.11
C GLN A 587 27.03 -2.09 8.50
N ASN A 588 25.75 -1.72 8.44
CA ASN A 588 25.33 -0.42 7.94
C ASN A 588 25.92 0.71 8.80
N GLU A 589 25.87 0.65 10.13
CA GLU A 589 26.46 1.69 10.99
C GLU A 589 27.98 1.85 10.77
N ARG A 590 28.72 0.77 10.49
CA ARG A 590 30.17 0.87 10.17
C ARG A 590 30.42 1.61 8.86
N VAL A 591 29.64 1.31 7.82
CA VAL A 591 29.68 2.05 6.55
C VAL A 591 29.34 3.53 6.78
N ILE A 592 28.28 3.83 7.54
CA ILE A 592 27.86 5.20 7.86
C ILE A 592 28.89 5.94 8.70
N GLY A 593 29.57 5.25 9.62
CA GLY A 593 30.70 5.81 10.35
C GLY A 593 31.76 6.38 9.40
N ARG A 594 32.08 5.70 8.30
CA ARG A 594 33.03 6.20 7.28
C ARG A 594 32.52 7.43 6.54
N PHE A 595 31.22 7.52 6.24
CA PHE A 595 30.65 8.74 5.68
C PHE A 595 30.80 9.91 6.65
N ARG A 596 30.37 9.70 7.91
CA ARG A 596 30.32 10.72 8.96
C ARG A 596 31.71 11.25 9.33
N ASP A 597 32.69 10.36 9.40
CA ASP A 597 34.04 10.68 9.86
C ASP A 597 34.95 11.20 8.73
N ALA A 598 34.50 11.19 7.47
CA ALA A 598 35.33 11.61 6.34
C ALA A 598 35.90 13.03 6.51
N GLN A 599 37.15 13.22 6.08
CA GLN A 599 37.89 14.48 6.18
C GLN A 599 38.44 14.91 4.81
N PRO A 600 37.58 15.43 3.91
CA PRO A 600 37.96 15.88 2.59
C PRO A 600 38.69 17.23 2.63
N PHE A 601 39.87 17.26 2.01
CA PHE A 601 40.67 18.46 1.78
C PHE A 601 40.89 18.65 0.29
N LEU A 602 40.57 19.84 -0.23
CA LEU A 602 40.96 20.25 -1.57
C LEU A 602 42.42 20.71 -1.52
N VAL A 603 43.31 19.92 -2.13
CA VAL A 603 44.76 20.08 -1.97
C VAL A 603 45.45 20.65 -3.22
N ASP A 604 44.90 20.44 -4.41
CA ASP A 604 45.51 20.91 -5.64
C ASP A 604 44.52 21.02 -6.82
N VAL A 605 44.99 21.65 -7.91
CA VAL A 605 44.41 21.61 -9.24
C VAL A 605 45.52 21.32 -10.25
N VAL A 606 45.38 20.21 -10.99
CA VAL A 606 46.41 19.70 -11.90
C VAL A 606 45.80 19.15 -13.20
N PRO A 607 46.54 19.05 -14.32
CA PRO A 607 46.04 18.40 -15.52
C PRO A 607 45.67 16.93 -15.26
N ALA A 608 44.54 16.46 -15.79
CA ALA A 608 43.96 15.17 -15.46
C ALA A 608 44.92 13.99 -15.64
N HIS A 609 45.67 13.93 -16.74
CA HIS A 609 46.62 12.84 -17.02
C HIS A 609 47.76 12.71 -15.99
N THR A 610 48.01 13.73 -15.18
CA THR A 610 49.07 13.69 -14.15
C THR A 610 48.66 12.88 -12.92
N VAL A 611 47.36 12.69 -12.71
CA VAL A 611 46.78 12.00 -11.54
C VAL A 611 45.84 10.85 -11.90
N ILE A 612 45.38 10.79 -13.16
CA ILE A 612 44.55 9.72 -13.72
C ILE A 612 45.37 9.02 -14.83
N PRO A 613 46.06 7.89 -14.54
CA PRO A 613 46.98 7.25 -15.48
C PRO A 613 46.29 6.62 -16.71
N GLU A 614 44.99 6.37 -16.63
CA GLU A 614 44.17 5.87 -17.73
C GLU A 614 43.96 6.92 -18.84
N LEU A 615 44.06 8.22 -18.51
CA LEU A 615 43.88 9.31 -19.46
C LEU A 615 45.12 9.50 -20.36
N LYS A 616 45.13 8.74 -21.45
CA LYS A 616 46.11 8.83 -22.56
C LYS A 616 45.49 9.53 -23.77
N GLU A 617 46.27 9.68 -24.85
CA GLU A 617 45.72 10.15 -26.13
C GLU A 617 44.52 9.29 -26.55
N LYS A 618 43.46 9.95 -27.03
CA LYS A 618 42.20 9.35 -27.46
C LYS A 618 41.46 8.53 -26.38
N VAL A 619 41.65 8.88 -25.11
CA VAL A 619 40.79 8.41 -24.00
C VAL A 619 39.95 9.59 -23.51
N LEU A 620 38.64 9.39 -23.40
CA LEU A 620 37.71 10.34 -22.82
C LEU A 620 36.99 9.68 -21.65
N LEU A 621 36.96 10.34 -20.49
CA LEU A 621 36.08 9.92 -19.42
C LEU A 621 34.65 10.40 -19.69
N HIS A 622 33.65 9.79 -19.05
CA HIS A 622 32.25 10.25 -19.12
C HIS A 622 31.51 10.02 -17.80
N ALA A 623 30.40 10.75 -17.59
CA ALA A 623 29.52 10.50 -16.46
C ALA A 623 28.68 9.22 -16.63
N GLY A 624 28.19 8.69 -15.51
CA GLY A 624 27.27 7.55 -15.48
C GLY A 624 27.94 6.17 -15.57
N PRO A 625 27.14 5.09 -15.61
CA PRO A 625 27.65 3.73 -15.83
C PRO A 625 28.21 3.57 -17.26
N PRO A 626 28.94 2.47 -17.55
CA PRO A 626 29.51 2.19 -18.87
C PRO A 626 28.51 2.37 -20.01
N ILE A 627 28.91 3.07 -21.07
CA ILE A 627 28.10 3.35 -22.25
C ILE A 627 28.98 3.41 -23.50
N SER A 628 28.45 3.00 -24.65
CA SER A 628 29.11 3.19 -25.95
C SER A 628 28.72 4.53 -26.59
N TYR A 629 29.57 5.04 -27.49
CA TYR A 629 29.36 6.36 -28.10
C TYR A 629 28.01 6.50 -28.87
N ASP A 630 27.57 5.42 -29.52
CA ASP A 630 26.32 5.38 -30.28
C ASP A 630 25.07 5.47 -29.38
N GLU A 631 25.21 5.15 -28.10
CA GLU A 631 24.15 5.22 -27.10
C GLU A 631 24.17 6.54 -26.30
N MET A 632 25.25 7.33 -26.41
CA MET A 632 25.36 8.63 -25.74
C MET A 632 24.32 9.61 -26.27
N THR A 633 23.72 10.40 -25.38
CA THR A 633 22.75 11.42 -25.77
C THR A 633 23.43 12.65 -26.39
N GLY A 634 22.64 13.51 -27.04
CA GLY A 634 23.14 14.69 -27.75
C GLY A 634 24.09 15.58 -26.93
N PRO A 635 23.77 15.96 -25.68
CA PRO A 635 24.71 16.68 -24.82
C PRO A 635 26.06 15.98 -24.66
N MET A 636 26.07 14.68 -24.37
CA MET A 636 27.31 13.93 -24.15
C MET A 636 28.12 13.80 -25.45
N GLN A 637 27.46 13.55 -26.59
CA GLN A 637 28.11 13.53 -27.91
C GLN A 637 28.73 14.90 -28.26
N GLY A 638 28.01 15.98 -28.01
CA GLY A 638 28.53 17.35 -28.19
C GLY A 638 29.74 17.63 -27.31
N SER A 639 29.73 17.16 -26.06
CA SER A 639 30.87 17.28 -25.14
C SER A 639 32.09 16.49 -25.66
N CYS A 640 31.90 15.31 -26.26
CA CYS A 640 32.99 14.56 -26.90
C CYS A 640 33.62 15.35 -28.04
N ILE A 641 32.80 15.94 -28.92
CA ILE A 641 33.29 16.79 -30.03
C ILE A 641 34.10 17.95 -29.48
N GLY A 642 33.56 18.68 -28.50
CA GLY A 642 34.27 19.82 -27.92
C GLY A 642 35.58 19.45 -27.23
N ALA A 643 35.65 18.29 -26.56
CA ALA A 643 36.89 17.79 -25.97
C ALA A 643 37.95 17.44 -27.03
N ILE A 644 37.54 16.85 -28.16
CA ILE A 644 38.43 16.52 -29.29
C ILE A 644 39.01 17.80 -29.92
N LEU A 645 38.17 18.81 -30.13
CA LEU A 645 38.60 20.11 -30.64
C LEU A 645 39.55 20.80 -29.66
N TYR A 646 39.25 20.75 -28.37
CA TYR A 646 40.09 21.30 -27.30
C TYR A 646 41.48 20.64 -27.22
N GLU A 647 41.56 19.31 -27.31
CA GLU A 647 42.85 18.60 -27.31
C GLU A 647 43.62 18.75 -28.64
N GLY A 648 43.01 19.35 -29.67
CA GLY A 648 43.63 19.49 -30.98
C GLY A 648 43.78 18.17 -31.73
N TRP A 649 42.96 17.17 -31.41
CA TRP A 649 42.94 15.88 -32.12
C TRP A 649 42.21 15.95 -33.45
N ALA A 650 41.38 16.97 -33.66
CA ALA A 650 40.73 17.32 -34.92
C ALA A 650 40.66 18.85 -35.09
N GLU A 651 40.65 19.33 -36.33
CA GLU A 651 40.53 20.76 -36.64
C GLU A 651 39.07 21.21 -36.82
N THR A 652 38.16 20.29 -37.19
CA THR A 652 36.74 20.59 -37.43
C THR A 652 35.78 19.62 -36.75
N GLU A 653 34.53 20.06 -36.58
CA GLU A 653 33.44 19.24 -36.05
C GLU A 653 33.21 17.96 -36.89
N GLU A 654 33.30 18.07 -38.22
CA GLU A 654 33.12 16.93 -39.12
C GLU A 654 34.21 15.88 -38.95
N GLU A 655 35.46 16.32 -38.78
CA GLU A 655 36.59 15.43 -38.50
C GLU A 655 36.41 14.74 -37.14
N ALA A 656 36.15 15.51 -36.08
CA ALA A 656 35.90 14.97 -34.74
C ALA A 656 34.75 13.94 -34.73
N SER A 657 33.63 14.28 -35.40
CA SER A 657 32.48 13.40 -35.54
C SER A 657 32.79 12.12 -36.32
N THR A 658 33.69 12.20 -37.31
CA THR A 658 34.12 11.05 -38.09
C THR A 658 34.97 10.11 -37.26
N MET A 659 35.94 10.64 -36.50
CA MET A 659 36.80 9.85 -35.61
C MET A 659 35.99 9.13 -34.54
N LEU A 660 34.99 9.81 -33.95
CA LEU A 660 34.08 9.21 -32.97
C LEU A 660 33.27 8.04 -33.57
N LYS A 661 32.72 8.22 -34.78
CA LYS A 661 31.96 7.17 -35.48
C LYS A 661 32.83 5.99 -35.93
N GLN A 662 34.12 6.21 -36.14
CA GLN A 662 35.08 5.14 -36.49
C GLN A 662 35.58 4.37 -35.26
N GLY A 663 35.18 4.76 -34.04
CA GLY A 663 35.57 4.08 -32.82
C GLY A 663 37.03 4.34 -32.43
N GLU A 664 37.58 5.50 -32.80
CA GLU A 664 38.98 5.85 -32.48
C GLU A 664 39.23 6.17 -31.01
N PHE A 665 38.18 6.33 -30.20
CA PHE A 665 38.25 6.75 -28.81
C PHE A 665 37.84 5.63 -27.86
N THR A 666 38.54 5.55 -26.73
CA THR A 666 38.14 4.72 -25.58
C THR A 666 37.38 5.58 -24.57
N PHE A 667 36.23 5.07 -24.12
CA PHE A 667 35.38 5.73 -23.14
C PHE A 667 35.45 5.00 -21.80
N ILE A 668 35.70 5.76 -20.73
CA ILE A 668 35.81 5.21 -19.36
C ILE A 668 34.89 5.99 -18.43
N PRO A 669 34.02 5.34 -17.64
CA PRO A 669 33.26 6.03 -16.61
C PRO A 669 34.17 6.76 -15.63
N CYS A 670 33.88 8.02 -15.31
CA CYS A 670 34.62 8.77 -14.30
C CYS A 670 34.74 7.98 -12.98
N HIS A 671 33.65 7.33 -12.57
CA HIS A 671 33.61 6.52 -11.34
C HIS A 671 34.59 5.34 -11.29
N HIS A 672 35.12 4.87 -12.43
CA HIS A 672 36.12 3.80 -12.51
C HIS A 672 37.55 4.28 -12.23
N VAL A 673 37.80 5.59 -12.29
CA VAL A 673 39.13 6.20 -12.15
C VAL A 673 39.15 7.27 -11.06
N ASN A 674 38.36 7.05 -9.99
CA ASN A 674 38.21 7.96 -8.84
C ASN A 674 37.75 9.38 -9.22
N ALA A 675 37.14 9.56 -10.38
CA ALA A 675 36.66 10.85 -10.86
C ALA A 675 35.13 10.93 -10.82
N VAL A 676 34.63 12.16 -10.97
CA VAL A 676 33.22 12.48 -11.27
C VAL A 676 33.15 13.66 -12.23
N GLY A 677 32.17 13.63 -13.13
CA GLY A 677 31.94 14.63 -14.17
C GLY A 677 30.51 15.21 -14.12
N PRO A 678 30.34 16.54 -14.13
CA PRO A 678 29.02 17.15 -14.19
C PRO A 678 28.38 16.95 -15.58
N MET A 679 27.07 16.72 -15.62
CA MET A 679 26.30 16.59 -16.87
C MET A 679 26.90 15.56 -17.84
N GLY A 680 27.33 15.92 -19.06
CA GLY A 680 28.01 14.95 -19.95
C GLY A 680 29.26 14.31 -19.33
N GLY A 681 29.89 14.98 -18.37
CA GLY A 681 31.02 14.47 -17.60
C GLY A 681 32.29 14.21 -18.41
N ILE A 682 32.34 14.68 -19.66
CA ILE A 682 33.48 14.43 -20.54
C ILE A 682 34.73 15.10 -19.98
N THR A 683 35.75 14.27 -19.72
CA THR A 683 37.05 14.72 -19.22
C THR A 683 38.15 14.17 -20.12
N SER A 684 38.98 15.06 -20.66
CA SER A 684 40.14 14.72 -21.48
C SER A 684 41.46 14.97 -20.74
N MET A 685 42.56 14.46 -21.30
CA MET A 685 43.86 14.40 -20.63
C MET A 685 44.41 15.76 -20.16
N SER A 686 44.16 16.84 -20.90
CA SER A 686 44.71 18.17 -20.62
C SER A 686 43.80 19.02 -19.73
N MET A 687 42.56 18.60 -19.49
CA MET A 687 41.64 19.36 -18.62
C MET A 687 42.15 19.39 -17.18
N PRO A 688 42.16 20.54 -16.50
CA PRO A 688 42.51 20.59 -15.09
C PRO A 688 41.41 19.97 -14.22
N VAL A 689 41.83 19.17 -13.25
CA VAL A 689 40.98 18.54 -12.24
C VAL A 689 41.34 19.03 -10.83
N LEU A 690 40.31 19.22 -10.02
CA LEU A 690 40.39 19.38 -8.57
C LEU A 690 40.89 18.08 -7.96
N VAL A 691 41.78 18.16 -6.97
CA VAL A 691 42.28 17.01 -6.21
C VAL A 691 41.77 17.10 -4.77
N VAL A 692 40.84 16.22 -4.42
CA VAL A 692 40.27 16.13 -3.06
C VAL A 692 40.80 14.87 -2.36
N GLU A 693 41.54 15.05 -1.28
CA GLU A 693 42.06 13.98 -0.44
C GLU A 693 41.15 13.79 0.78
N ASN A 694 40.58 12.59 0.95
CA ASN A 694 39.91 12.20 2.18
C ASN A 694 40.93 11.56 3.13
N ARG A 695 41.42 12.35 4.09
CA ARG A 695 42.56 11.96 4.94
C ARG A 695 42.29 10.74 5.81
N LEU A 696 41.10 10.64 6.41
CA LEU A 696 40.75 9.48 7.24
C LEU A 696 40.38 8.25 6.40
N GLY A 697 39.88 8.45 5.18
CA GLY A 697 39.62 7.36 4.23
C GLY A 697 40.86 6.89 3.48
N GLY A 698 41.95 7.66 3.49
CA GLY A 698 43.19 7.36 2.78
C GLY A 698 43.02 7.30 1.25
N ASN A 699 42.04 8.01 0.70
CA ASN A 699 41.70 7.98 -0.72
C ASN A 699 41.56 9.39 -1.32
N THR A 700 41.63 9.48 -2.64
CA THR A 700 41.59 10.73 -3.40
C THR A 700 40.52 10.65 -4.48
N ALA A 701 39.86 11.78 -4.76
CA ALA A 701 38.92 11.91 -5.85
C ALA A 701 39.14 13.16 -6.69
N TYR A 702 38.64 13.13 -7.92
CA TYR A 702 38.86 14.14 -8.94
C TYR A 702 37.57 14.65 -9.57
N CYS A 703 37.54 15.92 -9.94
CA CYS A 703 36.49 16.50 -10.78
C CYS A 703 37.08 17.64 -11.61
N ILE A 704 36.65 17.81 -12.86
CA ILE A 704 37.03 18.98 -13.67
C ILE A 704 36.58 20.29 -12.99
N LEU A 705 37.18 21.41 -13.39
CA LEU A 705 36.74 22.73 -12.92
C LEU A 705 35.38 23.14 -13.52
N ASN A 706 34.63 23.97 -12.79
CA ASN A 706 33.39 24.54 -13.31
C ASN A 706 33.71 25.59 -14.39
N GLU A 707 33.08 25.47 -15.55
CA GLU A 707 33.32 26.33 -16.73
C GLU A 707 32.63 27.70 -16.68
N GLY A 708 31.89 28.00 -15.61
CA GLY A 708 31.11 29.23 -15.49
C GLY A 708 29.68 29.10 -16.01
N ILE A 709 29.09 30.24 -16.36
CA ILE A 709 27.73 30.39 -16.89
C ILE A 709 27.73 30.50 -18.43
N GLY A 710 26.59 30.24 -19.06
CA GLY A 710 26.40 30.33 -20.51
C GLY A 710 26.64 29.01 -21.24
N LYS A 711 27.12 29.10 -22.49
CA LYS A 711 27.48 27.91 -23.30
C LYS A 711 28.74 27.28 -22.74
N VAL A 712 28.65 26.02 -22.31
CA VAL A 712 29.74 25.28 -21.67
C VAL A 712 29.73 23.82 -22.13
N LEU A 713 30.91 23.20 -22.10
CA LEU A 713 31.14 21.85 -22.57
C LEU A 713 30.29 20.83 -21.82
N ARG A 714 30.11 20.97 -20.50
CA ARG A 714 29.33 20.00 -19.70
C ARG A 714 27.89 19.81 -20.22
N PHE A 715 27.28 20.83 -20.83
CA PHE A 715 25.95 20.74 -21.44
C PHE A 715 25.98 20.43 -22.95
N GLY A 716 27.14 20.05 -23.48
CA GLY A 716 27.33 19.66 -24.88
C GLY A 716 27.56 20.81 -25.85
N ALA A 717 27.91 22.01 -25.38
CA ALA A 717 28.31 23.11 -26.25
C ALA A 717 29.79 23.01 -26.63
N TYR A 718 30.13 23.29 -27.89
CA TYR A 718 31.50 23.13 -28.42
C TYR A 718 31.90 24.22 -29.42
N SER A 719 31.30 25.40 -29.33
CA SER A 719 31.71 26.56 -30.15
C SER A 719 33.13 27.03 -29.79
N GLN A 720 33.75 27.85 -30.65
CA GLN A 720 35.08 28.42 -30.40
C GLN A 720 35.20 29.09 -29.02
N GLU A 721 34.17 29.82 -28.57
CA GLU A 721 34.13 30.42 -27.22
C GLU A 721 34.32 29.38 -26.09
N VAL A 722 33.78 28.17 -26.26
CA VAL A 722 33.91 27.09 -25.28
C VAL A 722 35.35 26.57 -25.28
N VAL A 723 35.93 26.33 -26.45
CA VAL A 723 37.31 25.86 -26.61
C VAL A 723 38.31 26.89 -26.05
N ASP A 724 38.11 28.17 -26.35
CA ASP A 724 38.93 29.27 -25.84
C ASP A 724 38.84 29.33 -24.30
N ARG A 725 37.64 29.15 -23.75
CA ARG A 725 37.44 29.12 -22.29
C ARG A 725 38.11 27.91 -21.64
N LEU A 726 38.01 26.72 -22.22
CA LEU A 726 38.71 25.52 -21.72
C LEU A 726 40.24 25.72 -21.76
N THR A 727 40.75 26.31 -22.83
CA THR A 727 42.18 26.67 -22.97
C THR A 727 42.60 27.68 -21.91
N TRP A 728 41.77 28.69 -21.62
CA TRP A 728 42.02 29.63 -20.53
C TRP A 728 41.97 28.94 -19.16
N ILE A 729 41.03 28.02 -18.95
CA ILE A 729 40.96 27.22 -17.72
C ILE A 729 42.24 26.40 -17.54
N GLN A 730 42.76 25.79 -18.62
CA GLN A 730 43.99 25.01 -18.64
C GLN A 730 45.23 25.83 -18.30
N HIS A 731 45.38 27.01 -18.90
CA HIS A 731 46.62 27.77 -18.83
C HIS A 731 46.62 28.88 -17.77
N THR A 732 45.45 29.31 -17.32
CA THR A 732 45.29 30.41 -16.36
C THR A 732 44.62 29.95 -15.07
N LEU A 733 43.34 29.58 -15.11
CA LEU A 733 42.57 29.30 -13.89
C LEU A 733 43.16 28.15 -13.07
N GLY A 734 43.38 27.00 -13.72
CA GLY A 734 43.88 25.80 -13.08
C GLY A 734 45.24 26.00 -12.41
N PRO A 735 46.26 26.49 -13.14
CA PRO A 735 47.58 26.75 -12.57
C PRO A 735 47.57 27.76 -11.40
N VAL A 736 46.77 28.83 -11.49
CA VAL A 736 46.67 29.83 -10.39
C VAL A 736 46.01 29.21 -9.15
N LEU A 737 44.90 28.47 -9.32
CA LEU A 737 44.24 27.79 -8.20
C LEU A 737 45.13 26.72 -7.57
N GLY A 738 45.81 25.89 -8.37
CA GLY A 738 46.73 24.88 -7.85
C GLY A 738 47.88 25.49 -7.06
N LYS A 739 48.47 26.61 -7.55
CA LYS A 739 49.50 27.35 -6.78
C LYS A 739 48.95 27.93 -5.48
N ALA A 740 47.74 28.48 -5.50
CA ALA A 740 47.12 29.03 -4.30
C ALA A 740 46.81 27.94 -3.27
N LEU A 741 46.24 26.80 -3.69
CA LEU A 741 45.92 25.68 -2.79
C LEU A 741 47.17 25.10 -2.13
N ARG A 742 48.26 24.90 -2.88
CA ARG A 742 49.54 24.41 -2.33
C ARG A 742 50.20 25.38 -1.33
N LYS A 743 49.81 26.65 -1.29
CA LYS A 743 50.26 27.60 -0.25
C LYS A 743 49.47 27.48 1.06
N LEU A 744 48.27 26.89 1.04
CA LEU A 744 47.52 26.62 2.26
C LEU A 744 48.14 25.41 2.97
N ASP A 745 48.41 25.54 4.27
CA ASP A 745 48.98 24.46 5.06
C ASP A 745 48.02 23.26 5.10
N GLY A 746 48.38 22.20 4.37
CA GLY A 746 47.54 21.02 4.18
C GLY A 746 46.30 21.24 3.30
N GLY A 747 46.21 22.30 2.49
CA GLY A 747 45.06 22.53 1.61
C GLY A 747 43.80 23.05 2.32
N LEU A 748 42.68 23.13 1.59
CA LEU A 748 41.43 23.70 2.07
C LEU A 748 40.50 22.61 2.64
N ASN A 749 40.13 22.72 3.92
CA ASN A 749 39.16 21.81 4.55
C ASN A 749 37.75 22.05 4.00
N VAL A 750 37.24 21.12 3.19
CA VAL A 750 35.98 21.30 2.48
C VAL A 750 34.77 21.15 3.42
N ASN A 751 34.83 20.26 4.41
CA ASN A 751 33.74 20.08 5.39
C ASN A 751 33.41 21.38 6.14
N VAL A 752 34.41 22.20 6.45
CA VAL A 752 34.21 23.49 7.12
C VAL A 752 33.43 24.48 6.24
N LEU A 753 33.63 24.42 4.92
CA LEU A 753 32.88 25.26 3.98
C LEU A 753 31.44 24.75 3.84
N ILE A 754 31.26 23.43 3.70
CA ILE A 754 29.94 22.79 3.59
C ILE A 754 29.11 23.10 4.85
N ALA A 755 29.65 22.87 6.05
CA ALA A 755 28.95 23.11 7.31
C ALA A 755 28.50 24.58 7.49
N LYS A 756 29.23 25.55 6.91
CA LYS A 756 28.80 26.96 6.91
C LYS A 756 27.75 27.23 5.82
N ALA A 757 28.02 26.80 4.60
CA ALA A 757 27.18 27.08 3.45
C ALA A 757 25.77 26.48 3.57
N ILE A 758 25.62 25.30 4.17
CA ILE A 758 24.32 24.66 4.37
C ILE A 758 23.41 25.52 5.26
N THR A 759 23.99 26.18 6.27
CA THR A 759 23.28 27.14 7.14
C THR A 759 22.98 28.49 6.45
N MET A 760 23.56 28.72 5.27
CA MET A 760 23.35 29.90 4.42
C MET A 760 22.44 29.60 3.21
N GLY A 761 21.74 28.47 3.28
CA GLY A 761 20.69 28.08 2.36
C GLY A 761 21.13 27.24 1.17
N ASP A 762 22.37 26.77 1.12
CA ASP A 762 22.85 25.93 0.01
C ASP A 762 22.46 24.46 0.23
N GLU A 763 22.08 23.79 -0.85
CA GLU A 763 21.94 22.32 -0.89
C GLU A 763 23.01 21.66 -1.75
N PHE A 764 23.91 22.44 -2.36
CA PHE A 764 25.13 21.99 -3.04
C PHE A 764 24.98 21.25 -4.38
N HIS A 765 23.76 21.13 -4.93
CA HIS A 765 23.54 20.59 -6.27
C HIS A 765 23.05 21.68 -7.23
N GLN A 766 21.90 22.28 -6.96
CA GLN A 766 21.33 23.40 -7.72
C GLN A 766 21.61 24.77 -7.12
N ARG A 767 21.85 24.90 -5.82
CA ARG A 767 22.21 26.15 -5.16
C ARG A 767 23.55 25.99 -4.43
N ASN A 768 24.56 26.65 -4.98
CA ASN A 768 25.96 26.66 -4.52
C ASN A 768 26.47 28.08 -4.23
N ILE A 769 25.58 29.06 -4.05
CA ILE A 769 25.91 30.49 -3.99
C ILE A 769 26.76 30.78 -2.75
N ALA A 770 26.33 30.31 -1.58
CA ALA A 770 27.04 30.55 -0.34
C ALA A 770 28.41 29.85 -0.32
N ALA A 771 28.47 28.60 -0.79
CA ALA A 771 29.69 27.82 -0.83
C ALA A 771 30.70 28.41 -1.83
N SER A 772 30.25 28.86 -3.01
CA SER A 772 31.10 29.53 -4.00
C SER A 772 31.64 30.87 -3.48
N LEU A 773 30.81 31.63 -2.75
CA LEU A 773 31.24 32.87 -2.07
C LEU A 773 32.26 32.61 -0.96
N LEU A 774 32.04 31.58 -0.13
CA LEU A 774 32.98 31.18 0.91
C LEU A 774 34.31 30.72 0.30
N PHE A 775 34.27 29.95 -0.79
CA PHE A 775 35.46 29.54 -1.52
C PHE A 775 36.23 30.76 -2.07
N LEU A 776 35.55 31.70 -2.72
CA LEU A 776 36.14 32.95 -3.18
C LEU A 776 36.82 33.70 -2.03
N LYS A 777 36.16 33.81 -0.89
CA LYS A 777 36.68 34.49 0.31
C LYS A 777 37.97 33.84 0.81
N GLU A 778 38.02 32.51 0.91
CA GLU A 778 39.20 31.79 1.41
C GLU A 778 40.36 31.80 0.40
N MET A 779 40.07 31.75 -0.91
CA MET A 779 41.10 31.67 -1.94
C MET A 779 41.71 33.02 -2.33
N SER A 780 40.94 34.11 -2.27
CA SER A 780 41.39 35.43 -2.76
C SER A 780 42.68 35.93 -2.09
N PRO A 781 42.86 35.87 -0.75
CA PRO A 781 44.09 36.32 -0.11
C PRO A 781 45.31 35.52 -0.59
N THR A 782 45.15 34.21 -0.76
CA THR A 782 46.24 33.32 -1.18
C THR A 782 46.62 33.54 -2.63
N ILE A 783 45.64 33.76 -3.52
CA ILE A 783 45.87 34.15 -4.92
C ILE A 783 46.63 35.48 -5.01
N LEU A 784 46.22 36.48 -4.21
CA LEU A 784 46.88 37.79 -4.18
C LEU A 784 48.35 37.68 -3.73
N SER A 785 48.66 36.73 -2.84
CA SER A 785 50.01 36.46 -2.33
C SER A 785 50.95 35.74 -3.32
N LEU A 786 50.52 35.38 -4.53
CA LEU A 786 51.36 34.68 -5.50
C LEU A 786 52.30 35.65 -6.22
N ASP A 787 53.55 35.76 -5.79
CA ASP A 787 54.52 36.71 -6.35
C ASP A 787 54.91 36.41 -7.81
N ASP A 788 54.73 35.17 -8.25
CA ASP A 788 55.06 34.65 -9.57
C ASP A 788 53.89 34.68 -10.57
N VAL A 789 52.79 35.35 -10.22
CA VAL A 789 51.60 35.51 -11.08
C VAL A 789 51.34 37.00 -11.29
N HIS A 790 51.10 37.41 -12.54
CA HIS A 790 50.81 38.80 -12.89
C HIS A 790 49.50 39.29 -12.26
N ASN A 791 49.43 40.57 -11.87
CA ASN A 791 48.26 41.13 -11.19
C ASN A 791 46.97 41.06 -12.01
N ASP A 792 47.06 41.26 -13.33
CA ASP A 792 45.88 41.16 -14.23
C ASP A 792 45.34 39.73 -14.25
N THR A 793 46.21 38.72 -14.27
CA THR A 793 45.83 37.29 -14.21
C THR A 793 45.18 36.94 -12.88
N LYS A 794 45.71 37.46 -11.76
CA LYS A 794 45.08 37.29 -10.44
C LYS A 794 43.67 37.89 -10.42
N LEU A 795 43.52 39.11 -10.94
CA LEU A 795 42.24 39.80 -11.00
C LEU A 795 41.25 39.02 -11.88
N GLU A 796 41.68 38.53 -13.03
CA GLU A 796 40.85 37.74 -13.94
C GLU A 796 40.31 36.46 -13.27
N VAL A 797 41.19 35.73 -12.56
CA VAL A 797 40.79 34.52 -11.81
C VAL A 797 39.82 34.85 -10.68
N ILE A 798 40.10 35.88 -9.87
CA ILE A 798 39.21 36.31 -8.79
C ILE A 798 37.85 36.75 -9.36
N GLN A 799 37.85 37.47 -10.48
CA GLN A 799 36.62 37.93 -11.14
C GLN A 799 35.81 36.76 -11.70
N PHE A 800 36.45 35.75 -12.27
CA PHE A 800 35.77 34.54 -12.73
C PHE A 800 35.08 33.81 -11.58
N LEU A 801 35.78 33.63 -10.45
CA LEU A 801 35.21 33.03 -9.24
C LEU A 801 34.03 33.86 -8.70
N ALA A 802 34.16 35.19 -8.68
CA ALA A 802 33.09 36.10 -8.25
C ALA A 802 31.85 36.09 -9.15
N ASN A 803 32.01 35.78 -10.43
CA ASN A 803 30.91 35.70 -11.39
C ASN A 803 30.25 34.31 -11.45
N THR A 804 30.81 33.30 -10.79
CA THR A 804 30.40 31.90 -10.94
C THR A 804 29.81 31.35 -9.65
N ASP A 805 28.50 31.57 -9.49
CA ASP A 805 27.72 31.09 -8.34
C ASP A 805 27.63 29.55 -8.21
N GLN A 806 28.00 28.82 -9.26
CA GLN A 806 28.00 27.35 -9.30
C GLN A 806 29.39 26.73 -9.15
N PHE A 807 30.44 27.52 -8.88
CA PHE A 807 31.82 27.00 -8.92
C PHE A 807 32.03 25.85 -7.93
N PHE A 808 31.40 25.93 -6.75
CA PHE A 808 31.55 24.94 -5.70
C PHE A 808 30.92 23.58 -6.01
N LEU A 809 29.99 23.46 -6.98
CA LEU A 809 29.36 22.19 -7.34
C LEU A 809 30.40 21.10 -7.63
N ASN A 810 31.42 21.42 -8.43
CA ASN A 810 32.45 20.46 -8.82
C ASN A 810 33.35 20.06 -7.64
N ILE A 811 33.59 20.97 -6.69
CA ILE A 811 34.29 20.68 -5.43
C ILE A 811 33.44 19.74 -4.57
N MET A 812 32.14 20.01 -4.48
CA MET A 812 31.18 19.17 -3.78
C MET A 812 31.12 17.76 -4.38
N MET A 813 31.11 17.64 -5.71
CA MET A 813 31.09 16.36 -6.40
C MET A 813 32.36 15.54 -6.10
N ALA A 814 33.55 16.14 -6.24
CA ALA A 814 34.81 15.46 -5.89
C ALA A 814 34.83 15.06 -4.40
N THR A 815 34.28 15.91 -3.54
CA THR A 815 34.14 15.62 -2.10
C THR A 815 33.22 14.43 -1.86
N GLY A 816 32.03 14.41 -2.48
CA GLY A 816 31.11 13.28 -2.41
C GLY A 816 31.74 11.99 -2.88
N LYS A 817 32.46 12.02 -4.01
CA LYS A 817 33.21 10.87 -4.53
C LYS A 817 34.26 10.36 -3.53
N ALA A 818 35.03 11.27 -2.92
CA ALA A 818 36.04 10.90 -1.93
C ALA A 818 35.42 10.29 -0.66
N ILE A 819 34.27 10.79 -0.22
CA ILE A 819 33.53 10.26 0.93
C ILE A 819 33.02 8.85 0.63
N VAL A 820 32.30 8.67 -0.47
CA VAL A 820 31.68 7.37 -0.77
C VAL A 820 32.70 6.30 -1.10
N ASP A 821 33.79 6.63 -1.80
CA ASP A 821 34.85 5.65 -2.08
C ASP A 821 35.59 5.25 -0.80
N GLY A 822 35.69 6.16 0.18
CA GLY A 822 36.19 5.83 1.51
C GLY A 822 35.26 4.84 2.23
N ALA A 823 33.95 5.07 2.17
CA ALA A 823 32.97 4.21 2.81
C ALA A 823 32.85 2.81 2.15
N ARG A 824 33.02 2.72 0.83
CA ARG A 824 33.03 1.44 0.08
C ARG A 824 34.14 0.48 0.49
N GLN A 825 35.16 0.96 1.21
CA GLN A 825 36.25 0.10 1.69
C GLN A 825 35.79 -0.93 2.74
N GLU A 826 34.65 -0.70 3.40
CA GLU A 826 34.09 -1.63 4.40
C GLU A 826 33.55 -2.93 3.78
N LYS A 827 33.12 -2.90 2.51
CA LYS A 827 32.69 -4.10 1.74
C LYS A 827 31.58 -4.94 2.41
N GLU A 828 30.69 -4.29 3.13
CA GLU A 828 29.58 -4.93 3.86
C GLU A 828 28.33 -4.04 3.84
N GLY A 829 27.20 -4.55 4.32
CA GLY A 829 25.96 -3.81 4.42
C GLY A 829 25.27 -3.54 3.08
N SER A 830 24.21 -2.73 3.14
CA SER A 830 23.25 -2.48 2.07
C SER A 830 23.19 -1.00 1.62
N ILE A 831 24.16 -0.19 2.05
CA ILE A 831 24.17 1.25 1.81
C ILE A 831 24.58 1.57 0.37
N VAL A 832 23.83 2.45 -0.28
CA VAL A 832 24.17 3.01 -1.58
C VAL A 832 25.37 3.93 -1.44
N THR A 833 26.37 3.70 -2.28
CA THR A 833 27.65 4.42 -2.27
C THR A 833 27.94 5.10 -3.60
N THR A 834 27.09 4.94 -4.60
CA THR A 834 27.18 5.74 -5.82
C THR A 834 25.79 5.82 -6.43
N MET A 835 25.38 7.02 -6.83
CA MET A 835 24.31 7.25 -7.77
C MET A 835 24.84 8.13 -8.90
N THR A 836 24.59 7.74 -10.14
CA THR A 836 25.01 8.49 -11.32
C THR A 836 24.17 8.13 -12.55
N ARG A 837 24.24 8.91 -13.62
CA ARG A 837 23.48 8.72 -14.86
C ARG A 837 24.20 9.27 -16.08
N ASN A 838 23.95 8.68 -17.25
CA ASN A 838 24.59 9.06 -18.53
C ASN A 838 23.60 9.54 -19.61
N GLY A 839 22.35 9.84 -19.26
CA GLY A 839 21.30 10.21 -20.22
C GLY A 839 20.55 9.03 -20.85
N LYS A 840 21.05 7.80 -20.67
CA LYS A 840 20.37 6.55 -21.04
C LYS A 840 20.07 5.70 -19.81
N ASP A 841 21.09 5.42 -19.01
CA ASP A 841 21.03 4.57 -17.84
C ASP A 841 21.37 5.35 -16.56
N PHE A 842 20.54 5.14 -15.54
CA PHE A 842 20.83 5.46 -14.16
C PHE A 842 21.55 4.25 -13.54
N GLY A 843 22.64 4.48 -12.82
CA GLY A 843 23.46 3.44 -12.22
C GLY A 843 23.67 3.68 -10.73
N ILE A 844 23.54 2.61 -9.94
CA ILE A 844 23.92 2.60 -8.53
C ILE A 844 25.00 1.56 -8.22
N ARG A 845 25.71 1.80 -7.12
CA ARG A 845 26.61 0.84 -6.46
C ARG A 845 26.31 0.82 -4.97
N ILE A 846 26.51 -0.33 -4.33
CA ILE A 846 26.32 -0.51 -2.90
C ILE A 846 27.63 -0.91 -2.21
N SER A 847 27.70 -0.72 -0.89
CA SER A 847 28.90 -0.92 -0.08
C SER A 847 29.46 -2.35 -0.16
N SER A 848 28.61 -3.38 -0.23
CA SER A 848 29.02 -4.80 -0.20
C SER A 848 29.46 -5.42 -1.53
N LEU A 849 29.03 -4.88 -2.67
CA LEU A 849 29.17 -5.54 -3.99
C LEU A 849 30.26 -4.94 -4.89
N GLY A 850 31.21 -4.22 -4.29
CA GLY A 850 32.38 -3.70 -5.02
C GLY A 850 31.98 -2.81 -6.20
N ASP A 851 32.56 -3.04 -7.38
CA ASP A 851 32.37 -2.20 -8.58
C ASP A 851 31.19 -2.62 -9.47
N GLN A 852 30.40 -3.59 -9.05
CA GLN A 852 29.22 -4.03 -9.77
C GLN A 852 28.22 -2.87 -9.92
N TRP A 853 27.75 -2.65 -11.16
CA TRP A 853 26.73 -1.67 -11.47
C TRP A 853 25.35 -2.30 -11.50
N PHE A 854 24.37 -1.61 -10.92
CA PHE A 854 22.95 -1.92 -11.07
C PHE A 854 22.30 -0.78 -11.83
N THR A 855 21.82 -1.06 -13.04
CA THR A 855 21.33 -0.03 -13.95
C THR A 855 19.84 -0.15 -14.27
N ALA A 856 19.22 0.98 -14.56
CA ALA A 856 17.86 1.10 -15.07
C ALA A 856 17.77 2.32 -16.01
N PRO A 857 16.83 2.37 -16.95
CA PRO A 857 16.65 3.54 -17.82
C PRO A 857 16.43 4.82 -17.00
N VAL A 858 17.05 5.93 -17.40
CA VAL A 858 16.87 7.21 -16.71
C VAL A 858 15.44 7.73 -16.85
N ASN A 859 15.01 8.48 -15.84
CA ASN A 859 13.80 9.30 -15.93
C ASN A 859 14.12 10.67 -16.55
N THR A 860 13.10 11.37 -17.05
CA THR A 860 13.22 12.74 -17.53
C THR A 860 12.96 13.73 -16.38
N PRO A 861 13.82 14.72 -16.15
CA PRO A 861 13.59 15.72 -15.12
C PRO A 861 12.36 16.58 -15.41
N LYS A 862 11.59 16.89 -14.36
CA LYS A 862 10.43 17.80 -14.42
C LYS A 862 10.74 19.08 -13.65
N GLY A 863 10.45 20.22 -14.23
CA GLY A 863 10.72 21.51 -13.60
C GLY A 863 10.47 22.70 -14.49
N LEU A 864 11.16 23.80 -14.22
CA LEU A 864 11.04 25.03 -14.96
C LEU A 864 11.96 25.05 -16.17
N TYR A 865 11.39 25.37 -17.33
CA TYR A 865 12.11 25.60 -18.57
C TYR A 865 12.32 27.10 -18.80
N PHE A 866 13.46 27.46 -19.36
CA PHE A 866 13.76 28.83 -19.75
C PHE A 866 12.85 29.27 -20.88
N THR A 867 12.61 30.58 -20.98
CA THR A 867 11.74 31.16 -22.00
C THR A 867 12.13 30.69 -23.41
N GLY A 868 11.17 30.08 -24.11
CA GLY A 868 11.37 29.54 -25.46
C GLY A 868 11.64 28.03 -25.52
N PHE A 869 11.74 27.34 -24.38
CA PHE A 869 11.86 25.89 -24.29
C PHE A 869 10.69 25.25 -23.53
N SER A 870 10.52 23.95 -23.75
CA SER A 870 9.47 23.12 -23.17
C SER A 870 10.02 21.77 -22.71
N GLU A 871 9.19 20.95 -22.06
CA GLU A 871 9.55 19.59 -21.63
C GLU A 871 10.06 18.72 -22.78
N GLU A 872 9.51 18.89 -23.98
CA GLU A 872 9.91 18.16 -25.19
C GLU A 872 11.36 18.44 -25.62
N ASP A 873 11.95 19.56 -25.22
CA ASP A 873 13.31 19.96 -25.57
C ASP A 873 14.37 19.36 -24.61
N GLY A 874 13.94 18.91 -23.44
CA GLY A 874 14.80 18.38 -22.39
C GLY A 874 15.46 17.06 -22.76
N ASN A 875 16.72 16.89 -22.38
CA ASN A 875 17.41 15.62 -22.37
C ASN A 875 16.98 14.82 -21.12
N PRO A 876 16.91 13.47 -21.19
CA PRO A 876 16.80 12.64 -20.00
C PRO A 876 17.96 12.87 -19.00
N ASP A 877 17.78 12.47 -17.74
CA ASP A 877 18.72 12.85 -16.67
C ASP A 877 20.16 12.34 -16.90
N ILE A 878 21.16 13.19 -16.60
CA ILE A 878 22.56 12.98 -17.01
C ILE A 878 23.54 13.66 -16.02
N GLY A 879 24.66 12.98 -15.71
CA GLY A 879 25.75 13.46 -14.86
C GLY A 879 26.13 12.56 -13.69
N ASP A 880 27.30 12.80 -13.11
CA ASP A 880 27.70 12.20 -11.82
C ASP A 880 27.25 13.03 -10.60
N SER A 881 26.57 14.15 -10.81
CA SER A 881 26.19 15.08 -9.73
C SER A 881 25.21 14.50 -8.70
N ALA A 882 24.53 13.38 -9.02
CA ALA A 882 23.75 12.59 -8.07
C ALA A 882 24.59 11.99 -6.91
N ILE A 883 25.92 12.10 -6.99
CA ILE A 883 26.83 11.83 -5.88
C ILE A 883 26.59 12.77 -4.68
N THR A 884 26.02 13.96 -4.91
CA THR A 884 25.68 14.91 -3.85
C THR A 884 24.51 14.41 -3.01
N GLU A 885 23.46 13.89 -3.65
CA GLU A 885 22.35 13.17 -2.98
C GLU A 885 22.82 11.90 -2.28
N THR A 886 23.79 11.19 -2.86
CA THR A 886 24.36 9.96 -2.25
C THR A 886 24.94 10.23 -0.86
N ILE A 887 25.48 11.43 -0.62
CA ILE A 887 26.01 11.85 0.69
C ILE A 887 25.05 12.74 1.49
N GLY A 888 23.78 12.82 1.09
CA GLY A 888 22.73 13.43 1.90
C GLY A 888 22.35 14.86 1.58
N VAL A 889 23.02 15.50 0.62
CA VAL A 889 22.71 16.89 0.23
C VAL A 889 21.93 16.90 -1.09
N GLY A 890 21.86 18.03 -1.79
CA GLY A 890 21.12 18.16 -3.03
C GLY A 890 19.60 18.07 -2.80
N GLY A 891 18.92 17.29 -3.62
CA GLY A 891 17.48 16.99 -3.47
C GLY A 891 17.12 16.41 -2.09
N MET A 892 18.04 15.68 -1.45
CA MET A 892 17.83 15.07 -0.11
C MET A 892 17.77 16.11 1.02
N ALA A 893 18.38 17.27 0.83
CA ALA A 893 18.43 18.36 1.80
C ALA A 893 17.73 19.61 1.27
N MET A 894 16.65 19.44 0.50
CA MET A 894 15.91 20.56 -0.09
C MET A 894 15.42 21.56 0.96
N ILE A 895 15.11 21.10 2.18
CA ILE A 895 14.75 21.94 3.33
C ILE A 895 15.84 22.94 3.73
N ALA A 896 17.13 22.64 3.44
CA ALA A 896 18.22 23.58 3.65
C ALA A 896 18.13 24.77 2.68
N ALA A 897 17.58 24.59 1.48
CA ALA A 897 17.59 25.58 0.41
C ALA A 897 16.18 25.96 -0.08
N PRO A 898 15.30 26.53 0.76
CA PRO A 898 13.93 26.85 0.35
C PRO A 898 13.83 27.85 -0.81
N GLY A 899 14.90 28.60 -1.11
CA GLY A 899 14.97 29.46 -2.30
C GLY A 899 15.07 28.68 -3.63
N VAL A 900 15.50 27.42 -3.60
CA VAL A 900 15.70 26.58 -4.79
C VAL A 900 14.40 25.91 -5.25
N THR A 901 13.45 25.67 -4.35
CA THR A 901 12.24 24.87 -4.58
C THR A 901 11.42 25.39 -5.75
N ARG A 902 11.27 26.72 -5.84
CA ARG A 902 10.58 27.37 -6.95
C ARG A 902 11.34 27.21 -8.26
N PHE A 903 12.66 27.32 -8.23
CA PHE A 903 13.50 27.21 -9.43
C PHE A 903 13.49 25.80 -10.02
N VAL A 904 13.41 24.76 -9.17
CA VAL A 904 13.30 23.36 -9.61
C VAL A 904 11.85 22.88 -9.78
N GLY A 905 10.86 23.77 -9.61
CA GLY A 905 9.44 23.44 -9.77
C GLY A 905 8.85 22.55 -8.68
N ALA A 906 9.50 22.41 -7.52
CA ALA A 906 9.08 21.56 -6.40
C ALA A 906 8.05 22.22 -5.46
N GLY A 907 7.79 23.53 -5.59
CA GLY A 907 6.79 24.24 -4.79
C GLY A 907 7.38 25.16 -3.71
N GLY A 908 6.82 25.13 -2.51
CA GLY A 908 7.13 26.01 -1.38
C GLY A 908 8.03 25.38 -0.30
N PHE A 909 8.03 26.01 0.89
CA PHE A 909 8.79 25.53 2.05
C PHE A 909 8.25 24.20 2.60
N GLU A 910 6.92 24.08 2.72
CA GLU A 910 6.28 22.83 3.20
C GLU A 910 6.57 21.65 2.27
N ASP A 911 6.66 21.89 0.95
CA ASP A 911 7.07 20.86 0.00
C ASP A 911 8.53 20.44 0.22
N ALA A 912 9.44 21.40 0.48
CA ALA A 912 10.83 21.08 0.80
C ALA A 912 10.96 20.26 2.09
N LEU A 913 10.15 20.58 3.10
CA LEU A 913 10.10 19.85 4.38
C LEU A 913 9.57 18.44 4.15
N LYS A 914 8.46 18.30 3.43
CA LYS A 914 7.86 17.00 3.07
C LYS A 914 8.83 16.13 2.29
N VAL A 915 9.50 16.70 1.30
CA VAL A 915 10.53 16.00 0.49
C VAL A 915 11.68 15.53 1.38
N SER A 916 12.21 16.39 2.24
CA SER A 916 13.37 16.03 3.09
C SER A 916 12.99 14.98 4.15
N ASN A 917 11.78 15.07 4.71
CA ASN A 917 11.22 14.05 5.60
C ASN A 917 11.04 12.70 4.89
N GLU A 918 10.48 12.70 3.68
CA GLU A 918 10.33 11.48 2.85
C GLU A 918 11.70 10.84 2.56
N MET A 919 12.73 11.65 2.24
CA MET A 919 14.08 11.16 2.02
C MET A 919 14.74 10.59 3.29
N SER A 920 14.31 11.05 4.47
CA SER A 920 14.73 10.47 5.75
C SER A 920 14.21 9.04 5.94
N GLU A 921 13.06 8.69 5.35
CA GLU A 921 12.46 7.35 5.48
C GLU A 921 13.33 6.26 4.82
N ILE A 922 14.10 6.62 3.79
CA ILE A 922 15.00 5.70 3.07
C ILE A 922 16.45 5.74 3.54
N CYS A 923 16.77 6.60 4.51
CA CYS A 923 18.10 6.72 5.09
C CYS A 923 18.18 6.04 6.46
N VAL A 924 19.37 5.61 6.86
CA VAL A 924 19.58 4.95 8.17
C VAL A 924 20.00 5.93 9.27
N ALA A 925 20.52 7.11 8.93
CA ALA A 925 21.01 8.09 9.89
C ALA A 925 20.89 9.54 9.39
N HIS A 926 21.31 10.49 10.23
CA HIS A 926 21.54 11.90 9.89
C HIS A 926 22.99 12.28 10.16
N ASN A 927 23.57 13.15 9.33
CA ASN A 927 24.93 13.64 9.47
C ASN A 927 24.96 14.90 10.37
N PRO A 928 25.41 14.82 11.63
CA PRO A 928 25.43 15.97 12.54
C PRO A 928 26.41 17.06 12.11
N ASN A 929 27.39 16.75 11.25
CA ASN A 929 28.34 17.75 10.74
C ASN A 929 27.69 18.69 9.73
N TYR A 930 26.55 18.31 9.14
CA TYR A 930 25.79 19.07 8.15
C TYR A 930 24.40 19.42 8.72
N SER A 931 24.39 20.16 9.82
CA SER A 931 23.17 20.58 10.52
C SER A 931 22.38 21.64 9.72
N ILE A 932 21.07 21.46 9.62
CA ILE A 932 20.17 22.30 8.82
C ILE A 932 19.24 23.11 9.75
N PRO A 933 19.43 24.44 9.87
CA PRO A 933 18.65 25.26 10.81
C PRO A 933 17.13 25.28 10.54
N THR A 934 16.73 25.21 9.27
CA THR A 934 15.32 25.14 8.84
C THR A 934 14.65 23.80 9.13
N TRP A 935 15.42 22.80 9.57
CA TRP A 935 14.95 21.49 9.97
C TRP A 935 15.26 21.22 11.45
N ASP A 936 15.11 22.26 12.28
CA ASP A 936 15.41 22.25 13.72
C ASP A 936 16.79 21.70 14.05
N PHE A 937 17.79 22.10 13.25
CA PHE A 937 19.19 21.67 13.37
C PHE A 937 19.42 20.16 13.19
N GLN A 938 18.44 19.43 12.68
CA GLN A 938 18.61 18.06 12.22
C GLN A 938 19.72 18.00 11.16
N GLY A 939 20.51 16.93 11.20
CA GLY A 939 21.57 16.70 10.21
C GLY A 939 20.98 16.33 8.84
N ALA A 940 21.72 16.61 7.77
CA ALA A 940 21.38 16.10 6.43
C ALA A 940 21.23 14.57 6.44
N CYS A 941 20.33 14.01 5.63
CA CYS A 941 20.10 12.57 5.55
C CYS A 941 21.40 11.80 5.27
N LEU A 942 21.57 10.60 5.82
CA LEU A 942 22.81 9.85 5.64
C LEU A 942 22.55 8.35 5.48
N GLY A 943 23.11 7.77 4.43
CA GLY A 943 23.05 6.33 4.21
C GLY A 943 21.75 5.86 3.59
N ILE A 944 21.58 6.06 2.29
CA ILE A 944 20.46 5.49 1.53
C ILE A 944 20.59 3.97 1.58
N ASP A 945 19.59 3.28 2.11
CA ASP A 945 19.57 1.82 2.24
C ASP A 945 18.67 1.20 1.16
N ILE A 946 19.21 0.29 0.35
CA ILE A 946 18.44 -0.37 -0.72
C ILE A 946 17.26 -1.16 -0.16
N LEU A 947 17.33 -1.69 1.07
CA LEU A 947 16.20 -2.41 1.68
C LEU A 947 15.03 -1.45 1.89
N LYS A 948 15.30 -0.26 2.47
CA LYS A 948 14.27 0.74 2.74
C LYS A 948 13.69 1.33 1.45
N VAL A 949 14.53 1.58 0.45
CA VAL A 949 14.07 2.06 -0.87
C VAL A 949 13.11 1.06 -1.51
N VAL A 950 13.47 -0.23 -1.53
CA VAL A 950 12.61 -1.26 -2.09
C VAL A 950 11.38 -1.51 -1.22
N GLU A 951 11.52 -1.58 0.11
CA GLU A 951 10.41 -1.82 1.04
C GLU A 951 9.31 -0.76 0.93
N THR A 952 9.70 0.51 0.93
CA THR A 952 8.78 1.66 0.92
C THR A 952 8.33 2.06 -0.49
N GLY A 953 9.10 1.71 -1.51
CA GLY A 953 8.93 2.23 -2.88
C GLY A 953 9.35 3.71 -3.04
N ILE A 954 9.84 4.36 -1.98
CA ILE A 954 10.35 5.73 -2.03
C ILE A 954 11.73 5.70 -2.69
N THR A 955 11.90 6.42 -3.79
CA THR A 955 13.19 6.52 -4.48
C THR A 955 13.86 7.88 -4.26
N PRO A 956 15.22 7.93 -4.20
CA PRO A 956 15.96 9.17 -4.02
C PRO A 956 15.56 10.25 -5.03
N ILE A 957 15.31 11.46 -4.53
CA ILE A 957 15.02 12.64 -5.34
C ILE A 957 16.29 13.45 -5.59
N ILE A 958 16.45 13.90 -6.82
CA ILE A 958 17.67 14.55 -7.32
C ILE A 958 17.27 15.91 -7.90
N ASN A 959 17.94 16.96 -7.44
CA ASN A 959 17.82 18.30 -8.04
C ASN A 959 18.79 18.39 -9.22
N THR A 960 18.33 18.64 -10.44
CA THR A 960 19.19 18.55 -11.62
C THR A 960 18.97 19.68 -12.62
N GLY A 961 20.03 20.00 -13.39
CA GLY A 961 19.97 20.94 -14.49
C GLY A 961 19.48 20.23 -15.74
N ILE A 962 18.61 20.88 -16.51
CA ILE A 962 18.03 20.29 -17.73
C ILE A 962 18.87 20.73 -18.92
N ALA A 963 19.55 19.80 -19.58
CA ALA A 963 20.27 20.02 -20.84
C ALA A 963 19.29 19.88 -22.02
N HIS A 964 19.55 20.58 -23.12
CA HIS A 964 18.79 20.40 -24.35
C HIS A 964 19.17 19.06 -25.03
N LYS A 965 18.20 18.29 -25.55
CA LYS A 965 18.47 16.98 -26.19
C LYS A 965 19.33 17.05 -27.46
N LYS A 966 19.31 18.18 -28.16
CA LYS A 966 20.24 18.47 -29.28
C LYS A 966 21.56 19.03 -28.75
N ALA A 967 22.67 18.46 -29.21
CA ALA A 967 24.02 18.93 -28.95
C ALA A 967 24.19 20.43 -29.30
N GLY A 968 25.08 21.14 -28.60
CA GLY A 968 25.44 22.52 -28.92
C GLY A 968 24.60 23.61 -28.23
N LEU A 969 23.39 23.31 -27.76
CA LEU A 969 22.45 24.32 -27.27
C LEU A 969 22.59 24.66 -25.78
N GLY A 970 23.06 23.73 -24.96
CA GLY A 970 23.36 23.97 -23.55
C GLY A 970 22.19 23.71 -22.60
N GLN A 971 22.16 24.43 -21.48
CA GLN A 971 21.12 24.31 -20.45
C GLN A 971 19.83 25.01 -20.86
N VAL A 972 18.69 24.37 -20.61
CA VAL A 972 17.35 24.87 -20.97
C VAL A 972 16.37 24.89 -19.81
N GLY A 973 16.78 24.43 -18.63
CA GLY A 973 15.96 24.49 -17.43
C GLY A 973 16.65 23.91 -16.20
N ALA A 974 15.86 23.76 -15.14
CA ALA A 974 16.21 23.05 -13.92
C ALA A 974 14.97 22.37 -13.34
N GLY A 975 15.16 21.25 -12.66
CA GLY A 975 14.05 20.45 -12.18
C GLY A 975 14.44 19.43 -11.14
N THR A 976 13.49 18.57 -10.84
CA THR A 976 13.69 17.39 -10.00
C THR A 976 13.47 16.13 -10.83
N VAL A 977 14.14 15.06 -10.42
CA VAL A 977 13.97 13.73 -11.00
C VAL A 977 14.17 12.70 -9.89
N ARG A 978 13.48 11.57 -10.01
CA ARG A 978 13.68 10.44 -9.08
C ARG A 978 14.54 9.36 -9.71
N ALA A 979 15.38 8.76 -8.88
CA ALA A 979 16.10 7.55 -9.28
C ALA A 979 15.10 6.42 -9.62
N PRO A 980 15.33 5.62 -10.68
CA PRO A 980 14.43 4.53 -11.04
C PRO A 980 14.49 3.37 -10.03
N LEU A 981 13.35 2.89 -9.53
CA LEU A 981 13.29 1.83 -8.51
C LEU A 981 13.99 0.53 -8.94
N ALA A 982 13.90 0.17 -10.23
CA ALA A 982 14.44 -1.08 -10.77
C ALA A 982 15.96 -1.27 -10.54
N CYS A 983 16.74 -0.20 -10.40
CA CYS A 983 18.17 -0.35 -10.09
C CYS A 983 18.41 -0.78 -8.63
N PHE A 984 17.53 -0.39 -7.71
CA PHE A 984 17.56 -0.80 -6.30
C PHE A 984 17.06 -2.24 -6.13
N GLU A 985 16.02 -2.64 -6.85
CA GLU A 985 15.56 -4.04 -6.85
C GLU A 985 16.66 -4.99 -7.35
N LYS A 986 17.32 -4.65 -8.46
CA LYS A 986 18.48 -5.41 -8.97
C LYS A 986 19.63 -5.49 -7.96
N ALA A 987 19.90 -4.40 -7.24
CA ALA A 987 20.93 -4.38 -6.20
C ALA A 987 20.53 -5.26 -5.01
N LEU A 988 19.25 -5.23 -4.59
CA LEU A 988 18.72 -6.04 -3.50
C LEU A 988 18.77 -7.54 -3.83
N GLU A 989 18.44 -7.91 -5.06
CA GLU A 989 18.57 -9.28 -5.56
C GLU A 989 20.01 -9.78 -5.50
N ALA A 990 20.95 -9.02 -6.08
CA ALA A 990 22.36 -9.40 -6.07
C ALA A 990 22.95 -9.44 -4.64
N TYR A 991 22.48 -8.55 -3.75
CA TYR A 991 22.89 -8.56 -2.36
C TYR A 991 22.41 -9.83 -1.64
N ALA A 992 21.14 -10.20 -1.82
CA ALA A 992 20.59 -11.44 -1.28
C ALA A 992 21.33 -12.68 -1.81
N GLU A 993 21.61 -12.72 -3.11
CA GLU A 993 22.41 -13.80 -3.74
C GLU A 993 23.81 -13.90 -3.12
N SER A 994 24.47 -12.77 -2.87
CA SER A 994 25.80 -12.74 -2.24
C SER A 994 25.82 -13.32 -0.82
N LEU A 995 24.68 -13.29 -0.13
CA LEU A 995 24.46 -13.88 1.19
C LEU A 995 23.95 -15.33 1.14
N GLY A 996 23.84 -15.92 -0.05
CA GLY A 996 23.35 -17.29 -0.25
C GLY A 996 21.82 -17.43 -0.14
N ILE A 997 21.08 -16.32 -0.14
CA ILE A 997 19.63 -16.33 -0.14
C ILE A 997 19.14 -16.64 -1.56
N LYS A 998 18.81 -17.91 -1.81
CA LYS A 998 18.14 -18.34 -3.04
C LYS A 998 16.63 -18.16 -2.92
N ILE A 999 16.03 -17.58 -3.95
CA ILE A 999 14.58 -17.51 -4.11
C ILE A 999 14.27 -18.06 -5.49
N GLU A 1000 13.58 -19.19 -5.51
CA GLU A 1000 13.04 -19.75 -6.75
C GLU A 1000 11.98 -18.78 -7.29
N GLU A 1001 12.02 -18.50 -8.61
CA GLU A 1001 10.91 -17.85 -9.29
C GLU A 1001 9.67 -18.74 -9.12
N ALA A 1002 8.59 -18.15 -8.59
CA ALA A 1002 7.33 -18.84 -8.35
C ALA A 1002 6.53 -18.96 -9.64
#